data_AF-A0A8B9TUY5-F1
#
_entry.id   AF-A0A8B9TUY5-F1
#
_cell.length_a   1.000
_cell.length_b   1.000
_cell.length_c   1.000
_cell.angle_alpha   90.00
_cell.angle_beta   90.00
_cell.angle_gamma   90.00
#
_symmetry.space_group_name_H-M   'P 1'
#
loop_
_entity.id
_entity.type
_entity.pdbx_description
1 polymer ?
#
loop_
_entity_poly.entity_id
_entity_poly.type
_entity_poly.pdbx_seq_one_letter_code
_entity_poly.pdbx_strand_id
1 'polypeptide(L)'
;MTPIHFLQPLSTGCLPASSVELIDQGEGSDCPLKLSSKPWSGYGSVEQRASYFQATDFSEPLVVCYRSQKALNGLVIYLLTLLRFTAGVIKRERMIPFERLLWRACRGNIYLRYTEMDTPLEDPVTREEVKKNVFIIFYQGEQLKQKIKKICDGFRATVYPCPESATERREMLDGVNTRIEDLNTVITQTESHRQRLLHEAAANLWSWEIKVKKIKAIYHILNCCNIDVTQQCVIAEIWFPVADAGRIKRALHQGMERSGSTIAPILTAIHTRMAPPTFNRTNKFTAGFQNIVDAYGVGNYREMNPAPYTIITFPFLFAVMFGDCGHGAIMLAFALWMVINEKSLLAQKSTNEIWNTFFSGRYLILLMGIFSIYTGFIYNDCFSKSFNILGSSWHVIPMFKNNTWNKDVLLENTELQLDPAVPGVYSGNPYPFGIDPIWNIASNKLTFLNSYKMKMSVVIGIVHMVFGVILSLFNHIYFKKYMNIILQFIPEMIFIISLFGYLVFMIIFKWCHFDVHSSQSAPSILIHFINMFLFNYSDDSNAPLYTHQKEVQSFLVIFALIAVPWMLLIKPFILRANHQKHDTNKTLHFVSERFGLRPTQETLGVKMKWRPITPRKLPRETTVFNFGDIFVHQAIHTIEYCLGCISNTASYLRLWALSLAHAQLSEVLWTMVMESGLRNSSWTGLITIFIIFAAFAVLTVAILLVMEGLSAFLHALRLHWVEFQNKFYVGAGYKFSPFSFKNIIDGTTEE
;
A
#
# COMPACT_ATOMS: atom_id res chain seq x y z
N MET A 1 -24.06 -36.88 -4.60
CA MET A 1 -24.94 -36.47 -5.72
C MET A 1 -24.08 -36.40 -6.96
N THR A 2 -24.39 -37.23 -7.96
CA THR A 2 -23.64 -37.45 -9.20
C THR A 2 -23.46 -36.14 -9.99
N PRO A 3 -22.28 -35.85 -10.57
CA PRO A 3 -22.16 -34.79 -11.57
C PRO A 3 -22.74 -35.32 -12.89
N ILE A 4 -23.80 -34.70 -13.35
CA ILE A 4 -24.40 -34.96 -14.66
C ILE A 4 -23.46 -34.38 -15.72
N HIS A 5 -23.00 -35.24 -16.62
CA HIS A 5 -22.21 -34.90 -17.79
C HIS A 5 -23.02 -34.01 -18.75
N PHE A 6 -22.71 -32.72 -18.79
CA PHE A 6 -22.94 -31.87 -19.95
C PHE A 6 -21.59 -31.38 -20.44
N LEU A 7 -21.05 -32.04 -21.47
CA LEU A 7 -20.10 -31.46 -22.43
C LEU A 7 -19.82 -32.46 -23.57
N GLN A 8 -20.29 -32.12 -24.77
CA GLN A 8 -19.62 -32.53 -26.01
C GLN A 8 -18.19 -31.97 -26.00
N PRO A 9 -17.16 -32.74 -26.38
CA PRO A 9 -15.81 -32.21 -26.49
C PRO A 9 -15.71 -31.34 -27.74
N LEU A 10 -15.60 -30.02 -27.55
CA LEU A 10 -15.02 -29.14 -28.54
C LEU A 10 -13.55 -29.53 -28.72
N SER A 11 -13.24 -30.06 -29.89
CA SER A 11 -11.93 -30.51 -30.32
C SER A 11 -10.93 -29.35 -30.40
N THR A 12 -10.14 -29.12 -29.35
CA THR A 12 -8.90 -28.33 -29.48
C THR A 12 -7.84 -28.81 -28.49
N GLY A 13 -6.86 -29.55 -28.99
CA GLY A 13 -5.45 -29.55 -28.55
C GLY A 13 -5.17 -29.62 -27.06
N CYS A 14 -5.77 -30.56 -26.32
CA CYS A 14 -5.21 -31.00 -25.05
C CYS A 14 -4.10 -32.02 -25.36
N LEU A 15 -2.90 -31.81 -24.83
CA LEU A 15 -1.91 -32.87 -24.71
C LEU A 15 -2.59 -34.04 -23.97
N PRO A 16 -2.52 -35.29 -24.48
CA PRO A 16 -3.20 -36.42 -23.87
C PRO A 16 -2.68 -36.60 -22.43
N ALA A 17 -3.55 -37.03 -21.51
CA ALA A 17 -3.20 -37.26 -20.10
C ALA A 17 -1.95 -38.17 -19.92
N SER A 18 -1.69 -39.02 -20.91
CA SER A 18 -0.47 -39.83 -21.03
C SER A 18 0.83 -39.01 -21.00
N SER A 19 0.83 -37.78 -21.52
CA SER A 19 2.03 -36.91 -21.55
C SER A 19 2.41 -36.39 -20.16
N VAL A 20 1.44 -36.20 -19.26
CA VAL A 20 1.68 -35.74 -17.89
C VAL A 20 2.14 -36.90 -17.00
N GLU A 21 1.54 -38.09 -17.15
CA GLU A 21 2.03 -39.32 -16.52
C GLU A 21 3.47 -39.66 -16.95
N LEU A 22 3.83 -39.40 -18.22
CA LEU A 22 5.19 -39.59 -18.72
C LEU A 22 6.19 -38.59 -18.11
N ILE A 23 5.77 -37.37 -17.74
CA ILE A 23 6.63 -36.39 -17.07
C ILE A 23 6.88 -36.81 -15.62
N ASP A 24 5.84 -37.22 -14.88
CA ASP A 24 5.99 -37.75 -13.52
C ASP A 24 6.80 -39.06 -13.48
N GLN A 25 6.60 -39.94 -14.47
CA GLN A 25 7.43 -41.14 -14.64
C GLN A 25 8.88 -40.79 -15.01
N GLY A 26 9.09 -39.75 -15.82
CA GLY A 26 10.41 -39.23 -16.19
C GLY A 26 11.18 -38.66 -15.00
N GLU A 27 10.56 -37.81 -14.18
CA GLU A 27 11.17 -37.33 -12.93
C GLU A 27 11.44 -38.46 -11.93
N GLY A 28 10.52 -39.43 -11.85
CA GLY A 28 10.66 -40.63 -11.04
C GLY A 28 11.75 -41.59 -11.50
N SER A 29 12.16 -41.56 -12.77
CA SER A 29 13.19 -42.44 -13.35
C SER A 29 14.57 -41.79 -13.52
N ASP A 30 14.63 -40.46 -13.69
CA ASP A 30 15.89 -39.69 -13.72
C ASP A 30 16.62 -39.73 -12.37
N CYS A 31 15.88 -39.63 -11.26
CA CYS A 31 16.44 -39.71 -9.91
C CYS A 31 17.17 -41.05 -9.64
N PRO A 32 16.57 -42.24 -9.85
CA PRO A 32 17.24 -43.53 -9.68
C PRO A 32 18.37 -43.78 -10.70
N LEU A 33 18.28 -43.28 -11.93
CA LEU A 33 19.37 -43.37 -12.91
C LEU A 33 20.60 -42.55 -12.48
N LYS A 34 20.40 -41.32 -12.00
CA LYS A 34 21.46 -40.49 -11.38
C LYS A 34 21.96 -41.09 -10.06
N LEU A 35 21.09 -41.78 -9.31
CA LEU A 35 21.48 -42.53 -8.11
C LEU A 35 22.33 -43.75 -8.45
N SER A 36 22.10 -44.38 -9.61
CA SER A 36 22.86 -45.53 -10.09
C SER A 36 24.24 -45.11 -10.60
N SER A 37 24.39 -44.02 -11.36
CA SER A 37 25.68 -43.59 -11.92
C SER A 37 26.70 -43.09 -10.89
N LYS A 38 26.26 -42.43 -9.82
CA LYS A 38 27.13 -41.83 -8.78
C LYS A 38 27.97 -42.85 -7.99
N PRO A 39 27.44 -44.02 -7.55
CA PRO A 39 28.22 -45.11 -6.98
C PRO A 39 29.30 -45.67 -7.91
N TRP A 40 29.02 -45.82 -9.21
CA TRP A 40 29.99 -46.32 -10.19
C TRP A 40 31.16 -45.36 -10.39
N SER A 41 30.91 -44.05 -10.38
CA SER A 41 31.98 -43.02 -10.41
C SER A 41 32.86 -43.06 -9.16
N GLY A 42 32.25 -43.26 -7.98
CA GLY A 42 32.98 -43.48 -6.73
C GLY A 42 33.79 -44.77 -6.74
N TYR A 43 33.28 -45.83 -7.37
CA TYR A 43 33.93 -47.12 -7.49
C TYR A 43 35.15 -47.08 -8.42
N GLY A 44 35.05 -46.47 -9.61
CA GLY A 44 36.20 -46.30 -10.51
C GLY A 44 37.34 -45.49 -9.87
N SER A 45 37.01 -44.49 -9.05
CA SER A 45 38.00 -43.71 -8.27
C SER A 45 38.68 -44.53 -7.18
N VAL A 46 37.97 -45.49 -6.56
CA VAL A 46 38.50 -46.42 -5.56
C VAL A 46 39.46 -47.42 -6.22
N GLU A 47 39.13 -47.94 -7.39
CA GLU A 47 39.94 -48.94 -8.10
C GLU A 47 41.25 -48.37 -8.67
N GLN A 48 41.21 -47.18 -9.29
CA GLN A 48 42.42 -46.50 -9.77
C GLN A 48 43.40 -46.22 -8.62
N ARG A 49 42.90 -45.77 -7.47
CA ARG A 49 43.74 -45.44 -6.31
C ARG A 49 44.18 -46.67 -5.52
N ALA A 50 43.37 -47.73 -5.43
CA ALA A 50 43.76 -48.99 -4.84
C ALA A 50 44.91 -49.68 -5.61
N SER A 51 44.93 -49.53 -6.93
CA SER A 51 46.04 -49.99 -7.78
C SER A 51 47.33 -49.21 -7.50
N TYR A 52 47.23 -47.88 -7.28
CA TYR A 52 48.36 -47.03 -6.90
C TYR A 52 48.93 -47.40 -5.53
N PHE A 53 48.08 -47.60 -4.51
CA PHE A 53 48.50 -47.96 -3.16
C PHE A 53 49.23 -49.30 -3.08
N GLN A 54 48.74 -50.33 -3.78
CA GLN A 54 49.43 -51.62 -3.84
C GLN A 54 50.76 -51.53 -4.62
N ALA A 55 50.84 -50.70 -5.66
CA ALA A 55 52.08 -50.50 -6.41
C ALA A 55 53.17 -49.78 -5.61
N THR A 56 52.80 -48.81 -4.76
CA THR A 56 53.75 -48.06 -3.92
C THR A 56 54.25 -48.81 -2.69
N ASP A 57 53.42 -49.66 -2.06
CA ASP A 57 53.77 -50.35 -0.80
C ASP A 57 54.58 -51.65 -1.00
N PHE A 58 54.61 -52.24 -2.20
CA PHE A 58 55.53 -53.35 -2.50
C PHE A 58 56.97 -52.88 -2.82
N SER A 59 57.22 -51.57 -2.90
CA SER A 59 58.54 -51.00 -3.24
C SER A 59 59.35 -50.37 -2.10
N GLU A 60 58.81 -50.08 -0.90
CA GLU A 60 59.54 -49.71 0.36
C GLU A 60 58.56 -49.14 1.41
N PRO A 61 58.61 -49.41 2.74
CA PRO A 61 59.45 -50.29 3.54
C PRO A 61 58.63 -51.15 4.55
N LEU A 62 58.19 -52.36 4.18
CA LEU A 62 57.73 -53.39 5.15
C LEU A 62 58.90 -54.26 5.68
N VAL A 63 60.14 -53.92 5.31
CA VAL A 63 61.37 -54.68 5.60
C VAL A 63 62.08 -54.22 6.88
N VAL A 64 61.66 -53.13 7.54
CA VAL A 64 62.45 -52.49 8.61
C VAL A 64 62.15 -53.01 10.04
N CYS A 65 61.03 -53.69 10.31
CA CYS A 65 60.71 -54.14 11.68
C CYS A 65 61.03 -55.62 12.02
N TYR A 66 61.56 -56.43 11.10
CA TYR A 66 61.89 -57.85 11.38
C TYR A 66 63.29 -58.27 10.90
N ARG A 67 64.29 -57.38 11.02
CA ARG A 67 65.69 -57.70 10.72
C ARG A 67 66.55 -57.87 11.97
N SER A 68 66.11 -58.71 12.92
CA SER A 68 67.06 -59.41 13.81
C SER A 68 66.45 -60.68 14.45
N GLN A 69 65.96 -61.60 13.63
CA GLN A 69 66.06 -63.03 13.95
C GLN A 69 66.14 -63.80 12.63
N LYS A 70 67.37 -64.21 12.26
CA LYS A 70 67.65 -64.95 11.01
C LYS A 70 67.07 -66.36 11.11
N ALA A 71 65.82 -66.52 10.69
CA ALA A 71 65.23 -67.73 10.10
C ALA A 71 63.73 -67.46 9.91
N LEU A 72 63.26 -67.20 8.68
CA LEU A 72 61.90 -67.48 8.16
C LEU A 72 61.60 -66.71 6.83
N ASN A 73 62.42 -66.86 5.78
CA ASN A 73 62.08 -66.25 4.47
C ASN A 73 60.91 -66.96 3.74
N GLY A 74 60.54 -68.18 4.15
CA GLY A 74 59.36 -68.88 3.61
C GLY A 74 58.03 -68.54 4.29
N LEU A 75 58.06 -68.15 5.57
CA LEU A 75 56.84 -67.87 6.34
C LEU A 75 56.31 -66.45 6.11
N VAL A 76 57.18 -65.51 5.74
CA VAL A 76 56.81 -64.11 5.45
C VAL A 76 55.96 -64.02 4.17
N ILE A 77 56.27 -64.81 3.14
CA ILE A 77 55.47 -64.88 1.90
C ILE A 77 54.12 -65.58 2.15
N TYR A 78 54.10 -66.62 3.00
CA TYR A 78 52.86 -67.31 3.40
C TYR A 78 51.98 -66.45 4.33
N LEU A 79 52.58 -65.58 5.16
CA LEU A 79 51.84 -64.61 5.98
C LEU A 79 51.22 -63.49 5.14
N LEU A 80 51.90 -63.09 4.05
CA LEU A 80 51.41 -62.06 3.12
C LEU A 80 50.19 -62.54 2.31
N THR A 81 50.07 -63.83 1.99
CA THR A 81 48.88 -64.43 1.36
C THR A 81 47.66 -64.56 2.29
N LEU A 82 47.80 -64.24 3.58
CA LEU A 82 46.71 -64.29 4.57
C LEU A 82 46.10 -62.93 4.90
N LEU A 83 46.61 -61.84 4.30
CA LEU A 83 46.12 -60.48 4.51
C LEU A 83 44.95 -60.16 3.57
N ARG A 84 43.77 -59.94 4.16
CA ARG A 84 42.58 -59.48 3.45
C ARG A 84 42.45 -57.97 3.58
N PHE A 85 41.84 -57.33 2.59
CA PHE A 85 41.55 -55.90 2.64
C PHE A 85 40.11 -55.58 2.28
N THR A 86 39.64 -54.43 2.77
CA THR A 86 38.33 -53.86 2.43
C THR A 86 38.54 -52.41 2.01
N ALA A 87 38.01 -52.02 0.85
CA ALA A 87 38.06 -50.66 0.35
C ALA A 87 36.67 -50.02 0.34
N GLY A 88 36.61 -48.71 0.62
CA GLY A 88 35.35 -47.99 0.65
C GLY A 88 35.53 -46.47 0.61
N VAL A 89 34.39 -45.79 0.65
CA VAL A 89 34.32 -44.32 0.60
C VAL A 89 33.54 -43.80 1.79
N ILE A 90 34.04 -42.74 2.42
CA ILE A 90 33.43 -42.09 3.60
C ILE A 90 33.45 -40.57 3.46
N LYS A 91 32.50 -39.86 4.09
CA LYS A 91 32.51 -38.39 4.16
C LYS A 91 33.76 -37.89 4.89
N ARG A 92 34.42 -36.87 4.36
CA ARG A 92 35.71 -36.35 4.87
C ARG A 92 35.64 -35.98 6.36
N GLU A 93 34.56 -35.33 6.78
CA GLU A 93 34.34 -34.89 8.18
C GLU A 93 34.30 -36.05 9.18
N ARG A 94 33.87 -37.24 8.75
CA ARG A 94 33.72 -38.42 9.60
C ARG A 94 34.95 -39.32 9.62
N MET A 95 36.00 -38.98 8.86
CA MET A 95 37.21 -39.79 8.73
C MET A 95 37.98 -39.90 10.06
N ILE A 96 38.22 -38.78 10.73
CA ILE A 96 39.01 -38.74 11.99
C ILE A 96 38.28 -39.49 13.13
N PRO A 97 36.96 -39.34 13.33
CA PRO A 97 36.21 -40.20 14.25
C PRO A 97 36.23 -41.70 13.87
N PHE A 98 36.13 -42.00 12.57
CA PHE A 98 36.13 -43.37 12.05
C PHE A 98 37.44 -44.09 12.37
N GLU A 99 38.59 -43.47 12.07
CA GLU A 99 39.92 -44.00 12.38
C GLU A 99 40.09 -44.28 13.88
N ARG A 100 39.69 -43.34 14.74
CA ARG A 100 39.78 -43.50 16.20
C ARG A 100 38.93 -44.67 16.72
N LEU A 101 37.72 -44.87 16.18
CA LEU A 101 36.88 -45.99 16.59
C LEU A 101 37.46 -47.32 16.10
N LEU A 102 37.94 -47.36 14.86
CA LEU A 102 38.56 -48.54 14.26
C LEU A 102 39.78 -48.99 15.08
N TRP A 103 40.65 -48.05 15.46
CA TRP A 103 41.82 -48.30 16.31
C TRP A 103 41.43 -48.88 17.68
N ARG A 104 40.44 -48.27 18.35
CA ARG A 104 39.95 -48.70 19.68
C ARG A 104 39.30 -50.07 19.66
N ALA A 105 38.44 -50.34 18.66
CA ALA A 105 37.69 -51.59 18.57
C ALA A 105 38.56 -52.79 18.17
N CYS A 106 39.56 -52.55 17.33
CA CYS A 106 40.47 -53.58 16.81
C CYS A 106 41.81 -53.66 17.58
N ARG A 107 41.97 -52.90 18.67
CA ARG A 107 43.16 -52.89 19.53
C ARG A 107 44.49 -52.69 18.77
N GLY A 108 44.47 -51.90 17.70
CA GLY A 108 45.67 -51.62 16.88
C GLY A 108 46.06 -52.71 15.88
N ASN A 109 45.30 -53.81 15.73
CA ASN A 109 45.65 -54.94 14.85
C ASN A 109 45.23 -54.74 13.38
N ILE A 110 45.13 -53.50 12.91
CA ILE A 110 44.63 -53.15 11.58
C ILE A 110 45.47 -52.04 10.97
N TYR A 111 45.62 -52.07 9.65
CA TYR A 111 46.33 -51.04 8.91
C TYR A 111 45.35 -50.27 8.02
N LEU A 112 45.15 -48.98 8.30
CA LEU A 112 44.24 -48.10 7.58
C LEU A 112 45.05 -47.12 6.74
N ARG A 113 44.73 -47.02 5.44
CA ARG A 113 45.22 -45.97 4.54
C ARG A 113 44.03 -45.24 3.93
N TYR A 114 44.14 -43.93 3.73
CA TYR A 114 43.12 -43.15 3.06
C TYR A 114 43.73 -42.06 2.18
N THR A 115 43.00 -41.70 1.11
CA THR A 115 43.31 -40.58 0.23
C THR A 115 42.10 -39.70 0.05
N GLU A 116 42.33 -38.40 -0.01
CA GLU A 116 41.30 -37.41 -0.29
C GLU A 116 40.86 -37.46 -1.75
N MET A 117 39.56 -37.41 -2.01
CA MET A 117 39.02 -37.25 -3.36
C MET A 117 38.97 -35.77 -3.72
N ASP A 118 39.47 -35.43 -4.91
CA ASP A 118 39.60 -34.05 -5.37
C ASP A 118 38.27 -33.51 -5.91
N THR A 119 37.46 -34.38 -6.53
CA THR A 119 36.13 -34.06 -7.02
C THR A 119 35.08 -34.24 -5.92
N PRO A 120 34.29 -33.21 -5.58
CA PRO A 120 33.14 -33.38 -4.70
C PRO A 120 32.05 -34.20 -5.41
N LEU A 121 31.38 -35.09 -4.67
CA LEU A 121 30.22 -35.83 -5.18
C LEU A 121 28.95 -35.27 -4.56
N GLU A 122 27.96 -34.97 -5.38
CA GLU A 122 26.65 -34.55 -4.92
C GLU A 122 25.88 -35.73 -4.31
N ASP A 123 25.52 -35.62 -3.04
CA ASP A 123 24.73 -36.63 -2.32
C ASP A 123 23.30 -36.65 -2.90
N PRO A 124 22.79 -37.80 -3.40
CA PRO A 124 21.51 -37.84 -4.11
C PRO A 124 20.28 -37.47 -3.27
N VAL A 125 20.39 -37.53 -1.94
CA VAL A 125 19.27 -37.23 -1.02
C VAL A 125 19.30 -35.76 -0.57
N THR A 126 20.48 -35.20 -0.32
CA THR A 126 20.60 -33.81 0.19
C THR A 126 20.90 -32.80 -0.91
N ARG A 127 21.28 -33.24 -2.13
CA ARG A 127 21.74 -32.40 -3.24
C ARG A 127 22.93 -31.49 -2.88
N GLU A 128 23.66 -31.83 -1.82
CA GLU A 128 24.84 -31.09 -1.40
C GLU A 128 26.10 -31.74 -1.97
N GLU A 129 27.04 -30.89 -2.38
CA GLU A 129 28.38 -31.31 -2.80
C GLU A 129 29.20 -31.74 -1.57
N VAL A 130 29.39 -33.06 -1.44
CA VAL A 130 30.10 -33.63 -0.29
C VAL A 130 31.47 -34.14 -0.74
N LYS A 131 32.53 -33.63 -0.11
CA LYS A 131 33.88 -34.16 -0.25
C LYS A 131 33.99 -35.50 0.48
N LYS A 132 34.42 -36.53 -0.25
CA LYS A 132 34.60 -37.87 0.30
C LYS A 132 36.08 -38.27 0.28
N ASN A 133 36.45 -39.21 1.15
CA ASN A 133 37.77 -39.83 1.18
C ASN A 133 37.62 -41.31 0.84
N VAL A 134 38.58 -41.83 0.08
CA VAL A 134 38.73 -43.27 -0.18
C VAL A 134 39.59 -43.86 0.92
N PHE A 135 39.19 -44.99 1.48
CA PHE A 135 39.97 -45.70 2.49
C PHE A 135 40.14 -47.18 2.13
N ILE A 136 41.26 -47.76 2.58
CA ILE A 136 41.60 -49.18 2.46
C ILE A 136 42.03 -49.65 3.86
N ILE A 137 41.42 -50.74 4.33
CA ILE A 137 41.72 -51.36 5.63
C ILE A 137 42.26 -52.76 5.38
N PHE A 138 43.48 -53.02 5.84
CA PHE A 138 44.07 -54.37 5.87
C PHE A 138 43.87 -54.99 7.25
N TYR A 139 43.45 -56.25 7.27
CA TYR A 139 43.19 -57.02 8.48
C TYR A 139 43.44 -58.51 8.26
N GLN A 140 43.65 -59.24 9.35
CA GLN A 140 43.86 -60.68 9.32
C GLN A 140 42.75 -61.39 10.12
N GLY A 141 42.01 -62.27 9.46
CA GLY A 141 40.95 -63.09 10.08
C GLY A 141 39.51 -62.59 9.89
N GLU A 142 38.57 -63.53 9.82
CA GLU A 142 37.16 -63.27 9.45
C GLU A 142 36.35 -62.57 10.55
N GLN A 143 36.70 -62.75 11.83
CA GLN A 143 36.03 -62.07 12.94
C GLN A 143 36.27 -60.54 12.91
N LEU A 144 37.46 -60.10 12.48
CA LEU A 144 37.77 -58.68 12.32
C LEU A 144 37.03 -58.07 11.13
N LYS A 145 36.89 -58.80 10.02
CA LYS A 145 36.09 -58.39 8.86
C LYS A 145 34.65 -58.05 9.22
N GLN A 146 34.00 -58.92 10.01
CA GLN A 146 32.62 -58.70 10.43
C GLN A 146 32.49 -57.49 11.36
N LYS A 147 33.46 -57.27 12.26
CA LYS A 147 33.52 -56.06 13.11
C LYS A 147 33.71 -54.79 12.28
N ILE A 148 34.64 -54.80 11.32
CA ILE A 148 34.91 -53.67 10.43
C ILE A 148 33.67 -53.35 9.59
N LYS A 149 32.99 -54.35 9.02
CA LYS A 149 31.76 -54.15 8.25
C LYS A 149 30.68 -53.44 9.08
N LYS A 150 30.45 -53.89 10.32
CA LYS A 150 29.50 -53.24 11.25
C LYS A 150 29.89 -51.79 11.57
N ILE A 151 31.18 -51.50 11.71
CA ILE A 151 31.67 -50.13 11.93
C ILE A 151 31.46 -49.27 10.67
N CYS A 152 31.76 -49.79 9.48
CA CYS A 152 31.50 -49.11 8.21
C CYS A 152 30.00 -48.77 8.06
N ASP A 153 29.12 -49.72 8.34
CA ASP A 153 27.67 -49.52 8.28
C ASP A 153 27.21 -48.45 9.30
N GLY A 154 27.77 -48.47 10.53
CA GLY A 154 27.47 -47.49 11.57
C GLY A 154 27.86 -46.05 11.21
N PHE A 155 28.97 -45.85 10.49
CA PHE A 155 29.39 -44.53 9.99
C PHE A 155 28.75 -44.15 8.65
N ARG A 156 27.92 -45.02 8.07
CA ARG A 156 27.34 -44.90 6.71
C ARG A 156 28.42 -44.80 5.62
N ALA A 157 29.50 -45.57 5.75
CA ALA A 157 30.53 -45.71 4.73
C ALA A 157 30.08 -46.74 3.67
N THR A 158 30.28 -46.42 2.40
CA THR A 158 29.96 -47.34 1.29
C THR A 158 31.18 -48.20 0.99
N VAL A 159 31.08 -49.50 1.24
CA VAL A 159 32.12 -50.49 0.98
C VAL A 159 31.90 -51.14 -0.37
N TYR A 160 32.96 -51.30 -1.16
CA TYR A 160 32.90 -51.94 -2.46
C TYR A 160 33.69 -53.25 -2.50
N PRO A 161 33.21 -54.28 -3.24
CA PRO A 161 33.98 -55.49 -3.47
C PRO A 161 35.17 -55.16 -4.38
N CYS A 162 36.40 -55.45 -3.96
CA CYS A 162 37.59 -55.22 -4.77
C CYS A 162 38.32 -56.57 -4.97
N PRO A 163 38.50 -57.04 -6.22
CA PRO A 163 39.26 -58.24 -6.53
C PRO A 163 40.71 -58.15 -6.04
N GLU A 164 41.28 -59.28 -5.63
CA GLU A 164 42.66 -59.35 -5.13
C GLU A 164 43.68 -59.34 -6.27
N SER A 165 43.30 -59.84 -7.46
CA SER A 165 44.17 -59.88 -8.64
C SER A 165 44.22 -58.54 -9.38
N ALA A 166 45.42 -58.12 -9.78
CA ALA A 166 45.63 -56.90 -10.55
C ALA A 166 45.03 -56.96 -11.97
N THR A 167 44.93 -58.14 -12.58
CA THR A 167 44.35 -58.32 -13.91
C THR A 167 42.84 -58.21 -13.89
N GLU A 168 42.18 -58.85 -12.92
CA GLU A 168 40.71 -58.81 -12.74
C GLU A 168 40.20 -57.40 -12.41
N ARG A 169 40.98 -56.60 -11.66
CA ARG A 169 40.63 -55.19 -11.41
C ARG A 169 40.64 -54.33 -12.66
N ARG A 170 41.56 -54.56 -13.60
CA ARG A 170 41.58 -53.80 -14.87
C ARG A 170 40.36 -54.14 -15.72
N GLU A 171 40.02 -55.42 -15.81
CA GLU A 171 38.82 -55.87 -16.53
C GLU A 171 37.53 -55.31 -15.91
N MET A 172 37.44 -55.30 -14.58
CA MET A 172 36.29 -54.72 -13.89
C MET A 172 36.19 -53.21 -14.06
N LEU A 173 37.32 -52.49 -14.02
CA LEU A 173 37.36 -51.06 -14.27
C LEU A 173 36.89 -50.71 -15.69
N ASP A 174 37.32 -51.47 -16.70
CA ASP A 174 36.87 -51.29 -18.09
C ASP A 174 35.36 -51.58 -18.24
N GLY A 175 34.85 -52.62 -17.57
CA GLY A 175 33.41 -52.91 -17.50
C GLY A 175 32.58 -51.84 -16.78
N VAL A 176 33.14 -51.18 -15.77
CA VAL A 176 32.48 -50.07 -15.07
C VAL A 176 32.48 -48.81 -15.94
N ASN A 177 33.57 -48.51 -16.63
CA ASN A 177 33.67 -47.34 -17.51
C ASN A 177 32.69 -47.42 -18.67
N THR A 178 32.59 -48.57 -19.35
CA THR A 178 31.59 -48.79 -20.41
C THR A 178 30.16 -48.60 -19.90
N ARG A 179 29.84 -49.09 -18.71
CA ARG A 179 28.52 -48.88 -18.10
C ARG A 179 28.25 -47.43 -17.72
N ILE A 180 29.27 -46.68 -17.29
CA ILE A 180 29.16 -45.23 -17.02
C ILE A 180 28.86 -44.48 -18.32
N GLU A 181 29.53 -44.83 -19.42
CA GLU A 181 29.28 -44.26 -20.74
C GLU A 181 27.84 -44.53 -21.18
N ASP A 182 27.38 -45.78 -21.12
CA ASP A 182 25.99 -46.14 -21.44
C ASP A 182 24.98 -45.35 -20.60
N LEU A 183 25.19 -45.27 -19.28
CA LEU A 183 24.31 -44.50 -18.39
C LEU A 183 24.30 -43.00 -18.74
N ASN A 184 25.44 -42.43 -19.08
CA ASN A 184 25.53 -41.02 -19.49
C ASN A 184 24.77 -40.78 -20.79
N THR A 185 24.82 -41.70 -21.76
CA THR A 185 24.02 -41.57 -22.99
C THR A 185 22.52 -41.59 -22.69
N VAL A 186 22.05 -42.49 -21.80
CA VAL A 186 20.64 -42.58 -21.40
C VAL A 186 20.19 -41.33 -20.63
N ILE A 187 21.01 -40.82 -19.71
CA ILE A 187 20.71 -39.59 -18.97
C ILE A 187 20.59 -38.41 -19.93
N THR A 188 21.53 -38.29 -20.88
CA THR A 188 21.51 -37.19 -21.87
C THR A 188 20.27 -37.25 -22.75
N GLN A 189 19.88 -38.45 -23.20
CA GLN A 189 18.67 -38.65 -24.00
C GLN A 189 17.41 -38.31 -23.20
N THR A 190 17.32 -38.78 -21.96
CA THR A 190 16.16 -38.52 -21.07
C THR A 190 16.04 -37.04 -20.75
N GLU A 191 17.15 -36.37 -20.46
CA GLU A 191 17.17 -34.93 -20.20
C GLU A 191 16.78 -34.13 -21.45
N SER A 192 17.27 -34.51 -22.63
CA SER A 192 16.88 -33.85 -23.88
C SER A 192 15.39 -34.02 -24.18
N HIS A 193 14.82 -35.20 -23.91
CA HIS A 193 13.40 -35.47 -24.06
C HIS A 193 12.56 -34.65 -23.08
N ARG A 194 12.97 -34.61 -21.81
CA ARG A 194 12.35 -33.79 -20.76
C ARG A 194 12.39 -32.30 -21.13
N GLN A 195 13.53 -31.78 -21.58
CA GLN A 195 13.65 -30.38 -22.00
C GLN A 195 12.72 -30.06 -23.17
N ARG A 196 12.62 -30.96 -24.16
CA ARG A 196 11.70 -30.78 -25.29
C ARG A 196 10.23 -30.71 -24.83
N LEU A 197 9.81 -31.62 -23.96
CA LEU A 197 8.46 -31.62 -23.38
C LEU A 197 8.21 -30.34 -22.55
N LEU A 198 9.19 -29.92 -21.74
CA LEU A 198 9.08 -28.70 -20.95
C LEU A 198 8.96 -27.45 -21.82
N HIS A 199 9.69 -27.37 -22.95
CA HIS A 199 9.55 -26.28 -23.90
C HIS A 199 8.16 -26.23 -24.54
N GLU A 200 7.61 -27.39 -24.93
CA GLU A 200 6.26 -27.48 -25.50
C GLU A 200 5.17 -27.15 -24.46
N ALA A 201 5.32 -27.63 -23.24
CA ALA A 201 4.43 -27.33 -22.13
C ALA A 201 4.50 -25.83 -21.75
N ALA A 202 5.70 -25.26 -21.65
CA ALA A 202 5.91 -23.86 -21.30
C ALA A 202 5.28 -22.90 -22.32
N ALA A 203 5.30 -23.25 -23.61
CA ALA A 203 4.65 -22.45 -24.66
C ALA A 203 3.13 -22.33 -24.46
N ASN A 204 2.48 -23.37 -23.94
CA ASN A 204 1.02 -23.44 -23.80
C ASN A 204 0.52 -23.14 -22.38
N LEU A 205 1.39 -23.21 -21.37
CA LEU A 205 1.05 -23.10 -19.94
C LEU A 205 0.22 -21.85 -19.63
N TRP A 206 0.65 -20.68 -20.12
CA TRP A 206 -0.06 -19.42 -19.91
C TRP A 206 -1.50 -19.45 -20.44
N SER A 207 -1.71 -20.07 -21.60
CA SER A 207 -3.05 -20.19 -22.20
C SER A 207 -3.96 -21.13 -21.40
N TRP A 208 -3.40 -22.24 -20.90
CA TRP A 208 -4.11 -23.21 -20.08
C TRP A 208 -4.48 -22.63 -18.73
N GLU A 209 -3.56 -21.91 -18.10
CA GLU A 209 -3.79 -21.23 -16.83
C GLU A 209 -4.95 -20.23 -16.93
N ILE A 210 -4.96 -19.39 -17.98
CA ILE A 210 -6.07 -18.45 -18.22
C ILE A 210 -7.39 -19.20 -18.44
N LYS A 211 -7.40 -20.28 -19.21
CA LYS A 211 -8.62 -21.09 -19.46
C LYS A 211 -9.15 -21.68 -18.15
N VAL A 212 -8.29 -22.32 -17.35
CA VAL A 212 -8.67 -22.93 -16.08
C VAL A 212 -9.18 -21.88 -15.09
N LYS A 213 -8.49 -20.73 -14.96
CA LYS A 213 -8.94 -19.62 -14.10
C LYS A 213 -10.31 -19.09 -14.50
N LYS A 214 -10.56 -18.91 -15.81
CA LYS A 214 -11.88 -18.49 -16.33
C LYS A 214 -12.97 -19.51 -16.03
N ILE A 215 -12.70 -20.80 -16.28
CA ILE A 215 -13.66 -21.88 -16.03
C ILE A 215 -13.99 -21.97 -14.54
N LYS A 216 -12.98 -21.94 -13.66
CA LYS A 216 -13.17 -21.93 -12.20
C LYS A 216 -14.04 -20.76 -11.76
N ALA A 217 -13.81 -19.57 -12.29
CA ALA A 217 -14.60 -18.39 -11.97
C ALA A 217 -16.07 -18.50 -12.40
N ILE A 218 -16.33 -19.06 -13.58
CA ILE A 218 -17.69 -19.31 -14.06
C ILE A 218 -18.42 -20.29 -13.15
N TYR A 219 -17.79 -21.41 -12.78
CA TYR A 219 -18.39 -22.39 -11.87
C TYR A 219 -18.63 -21.82 -10.47
N HIS A 220 -17.72 -20.97 -9.98
CA HIS A 220 -17.92 -20.29 -8.70
C HIS A 220 -19.17 -19.41 -8.71
N ILE A 221 -19.40 -18.62 -9.77
CA ILE A 221 -20.62 -17.81 -9.91
C ILE A 221 -21.86 -18.69 -10.08
N LEU A 222 -21.75 -19.80 -10.83
CA LEU A 222 -22.87 -20.72 -11.01
C LEU A 222 -23.31 -21.34 -9.67
N ASN A 223 -22.37 -21.59 -8.75
CA ASN A 223 -22.67 -22.05 -7.40
C ASN A 223 -23.40 -21.00 -6.53
N CYS A 224 -23.30 -19.71 -6.86
CA CYS A 224 -24.05 -18.65 -6.17
C CYS A 224 -25.50 -18.51 -6.69
N CYS A 225 -25.82 -19.11 -7.85
CA CYS A 225 -27.14 -19.04 -8.44
C CYS A 225 -28.09 -20.10 -7.86
N ASN A 226 -29.38 -19.82 -7.89
CA ASN A 226 -30.39 -20.81 -7.53
C ASN A 226 -30.75 -21.67 -8.75
N ILE A 227 -30.86 -22.98 -8.55
CA ILE A 227 -31.16 -23.94 -9.63
C ILE A 227 -32.62 -24.36 -9.47
N ASP A 228 -33.44 -24.04 -10.47
CA ASP A 228 -34.81 -24.55 -10.54
C ASP A 228 -34.80 -25.93 -11.20
N VAL A 229 -35.04 -26.97 -10.38
CA VAL A 229 -35.07 -28.37 -10.81
C VAL A 229 -36.21 -28.64 -11.81
N THR A 230 -37.30 -27.85 -11.75
CA THR A 230 -38.50 -28.10 -12.56
C THR A 230 -38.34 -27.65 -14.01
N GLN A 231 -37.72 -26.49 -14.22
CA GLN A 231 -37.50 -25.91 -15.56
C GLN A 231 -36.09 -26.14 -16.09
N GLN A 232 -35.22 -26.79 -15.31
CA GLN A 232 -33.77 -26.90 -15.59
C GLN A 232 -33.14 -25.54 -15.92
N CYS A 233 -33.65 -24.48 -15.29
CA CYS A 233 -33.22 -23.11 -15.49
C CYS A 233 -32.46 -22.62 -14.25
N VAL A 234 -31.50 -21.72 -14.48
CA VAL A 234 -30.73 -21.07 -13.41
C VAL A 234 -31.31 -19.67 -13.18
N ILE A 235 -31.68 -19.39 -11.94
CA ILE A 235 -32.18 -18.08 -11.51
C ILE A 235 -31.07 -17.36 -10.76
N ALA A 236 -30.71 -16.17 -11.23
CA ALA A 236 -29.69 -15.33 -10.62
C ALA A 236 -30.26 -13.94 -10.33
N GLU A 237 -30.09 -13.48 -9.10
CA GLU A 237 -30.35 -12.09 -8.71
C GLU A 237 -29.04 -11.30 -8.82
N ILE A 238 -29.02 -10.28 -9.68
CA ILE A 238 -27.79 -9.52 -9.96
C ILE A 238 -28.03 -8.01 -9.82
N TRP A 239 -27.05 -7.33 -9.23
CA TRP A 239 -26.97 -5.88 -9.25
C TRP A 239 -26.29 -5.43 -10.55
N PHE A 240 -26.93 -4.53 -11.29
CA PHE A 240 -26.32 -3.91 -12.46
C PHE A 240 -26.73 -2.44 -12.59
N PRO A 241 -25.88 -1.58 -13.17
CA PRO A 241 -26.24 -0.20 -13.45
C PRO A 241 -27.41 -0.13 -14.43
N VAL A 242 -28.46 0.63 -14.08
CA VAL A 242 -29.66 0.81 -14.94
C VAL A 242 -29.29 1.35 -16.33
N ALA A 243 -28.28 2.21 -16.41
CA ALA A 243 -27.79 2.77 -17.67
C ALA A 243 -27.22 1.70 -18.63
N ASP A 244 -26.70 0.58 -18.10
CA ASP A 244 -26.04 -0.46 -18.89
C ASP A 244 -26.95 -1.67 -19.19
N ALA A 245 -28.24 -1.60 -18.82
CA ALA A 245 -29.22 -2.66 -19.04
C ALA A 245 -29.31 -3.10 -20.52
N GLY A 246 -29.27 -2.14 -21.45
CA GLY A 246 -29.31 -2.42 -22.89
C GLY A 246 -28.06 -3.12 -23.41
N ARG A 247 -26.90 -2.94 -22.76
CA ARG A 247 -25.67 -3.65 -23.10
C ARG A 247 -25.72 -5.10 -22.62
N ILE A 248 -26.25 -5.33 -21.42
CA ILE A 248 -26.39 -6.69 -20.85
C ILE A 248 -27.38 -7.52 -21.66
N LYS A 249 -28.55 -6.96 -22.02
CA LYS A 249 -29.54 -7.66 -22.87
C LYS A 249 -28.93 -8.11 -24.20
N ARG A 250 -28.17 -7.23 -24.88
CA ARG A 250 -27.48 -7.58 -26.14
C ARG A 250 -26.45 -8.68 -25.95
N ALA A 251 -25.67 -8.65 -24.87
CA ALA A 251 -24.69 -9.70 -24.58
C ALA A 251 -25.35 -11.06 -24.29
N LEU A 252 -26.49 -11.07 -23.60
CA LEU A 252 -27.28 -12.28 -23.35
C LEU A 252 -27.85 -12.85 -24.65
N HIS A 253 -28.38 -12.02 -25.55
CA HIS A 253 -28.84 -12.47 -26.87
C HIS A 253 -27.71 -13.06 -27.70
N GLN A 254 -26.53 -12.43 -27.73
CA GLN A 254 -25.36 -12.99 -28.42
C GLN A 254 -24.89 -14.31 -27.80
N GLY A 255 -24.99 -14.47 -26.48
CA GLY A 255 -24.69 -15.73 -25.80
C GLY A 255 -25.67 -16.85 -26.19
N MET A 256 -26.95 -16.52 -26.34
CA MET A 256 -27.95 -17.47 -26.85
C MET A 256 -27.63 -17.88 -28.29
N GLU A 257 -27.42 -16.93 -29.20
CA GLU A 257 -27.14 -17.24 -30.61
C GLU A 257 -25.93 -18.18 -30.77
N ARG A 258 -24.88 -17.97 -29.96
CA ARG A 258 -23.67 -18.83 -29.96
C ARG A 258 -23.89 -20.22 -29.38
N SER A 259 -24.82 -20.36 -28.43
CA SER A 259 -25.15 -21.66 -27.82
C SER A 259 -26.15 -22.47 -28.65
N GLY A 260 -26.77 -21.87 -29.68
CA GLY A 260 -27.81 -22.52 -30.49
C GLY A 260 -29.09 -22.80 -29.72
N SER A 261 -29.25 -22.24 -28.52
CA SER A 261 -30.45 -22.41 -27.70
C SER A 261 -31.59 -21.55 -28.23
N THR A 262 -32.81 -22.08 -28.23
CA THR A 262 -34.03 -21.36 -28.60
C THR A 262 -34.63 -20.57 -27.43
N ILE A 263 -34.13 -20.76 -26.21
CA ILE A 263 -34.70 -20.17 -24.99
C ILE A 263 -34.16 -18.75 -24.79
N ALA A 264 -35.07 -17.77 -24.75
CA ALA A 264 -34.75 -16.37 -24.46
C ALA A 264 -34.30 -16.15 -23.01
N PRO A 265 -33.11 -15.57 -22.77
CA PRO A 265 -32.74 -15.14 -21.44
C PRO A 265 -33.65 -13.98 -21.02
N ILE A 266 -34.33 -14.15 -19.89
CA ILE A 266 -35.29 -13.18 -19.37
C ILE A 266 -34.56 -12.29 -18.35
N LEU A 267 -34.57 -10.98 -18.57
CA LEU A 267 -34.08 -10.00 -17.61
C LEU A 267 -35.26 -9.19 -17.06
N THR A 268 -35.67 -9.50 -15.84
CA THR A 268 -36.78 -8.84 -15.14
C THR A 268 -36.25 -7.92 -14.04
N ALA A 269 -36.73 -6.68 -14.00
CA ALA A 269 -36.37 -5.73 -12.94
C ALA A 269 -37.21 -6.00 -11.68
N ILE A 270 -36.56 -6.40 -10.59
CA ILE A 270 -37.19 -6.65 -9.29
C ILE A 270 -37.03 -5.40 -8.42
N HIS A 271 -38.11 -4.98 -7.76
CA HIS A 271 -38.06 -3.89 -6.78
C HIS A 271 -37.79 -4.48 -5.40
N THR A 272 -36.56 -4.32 -4.92
CA THR A 272 -36.16 -4.73 -3.56
C THR A 272 -36.03 -3.53 -2.63
N ARG A 273 -36.07 -3.81 -1.32
CA ARG A 273 -35.81 -2.83 -0.25
C ARG A 273 -34.37 -2.89 0.25
N MET A 274 -33.57 -3.84 -0.21
CA MET A 274 -32.16 -3.94 0.13
C MET A 274 -31.39 -2.74 -0.42
N ALA A 275 -30.41 -2.27 0.35
CA ALA A 275 -29.54 -1.18 -0.08
C ALA A 275 -28.68 -1.66 -1.27
N PRO A 276 -28.72 -0.98 -2.44
CA PRO A 276 -27.88 -1.35 -3.57
C PRO A 276 -26.41 -1.02 -3.29
N PRO A 277 -25.46 -1.72 -3.94
CA PRO A 277 -24.06 -1.33 -3.91
C PRO A 277 -23.83 0.01 -4.65
N THR A 278 -22.84 0.76 -4.19
CA THR A 278 -22.44 2.05 -4.75
C THR A 278 -21.43 1.85 -5.87
N PHE A 279 -21.72 2.45 -7.02
CA PHE A 279 -20.87 2.39 -8.21
C PHE A 279 -20.56 3.80 -8.71
N ASN A 280 -19.28 4.17 -8.69
CA ASN A 280 -18.77 5.41 -9.24
C ASN A 280 -18.02 5.12 -10.54
N ARG A 281 -18.37 5.83 -11.61
CA ARG A 281 -17.64 5.71 -12.89
C ARG A 281 -16.29 6.40 -12.77
N THR A 282 -15.22 5.60 -12.75
CA THR A 282 -13.84 6.10 -12.68
C THR A 282 -13.19 6.13 -14.06
N ASN A 283 -12.45 7.20 -14.32
CA ASN A 283 -11.51 7.30 -15.43
C ASN A 283 -10.11 7.00 -14.91
N LYS A 284 -9.13 6.81 -15.81
CA LYS A 284 -7.71 6.62 -15.42
C LYS A 284 -7.20 7.72 -14.48
N PHE A 285 -7.66 8.95 -14.67
CA PHE A 285 -7.33 10.10 -13.83
C PHE A 285 -8.02 10.07 -12.46
N THR A 286 -9.32 9.78 -12.41
CA THR A 286 -10.11 9.86 -11.17
C THR A 286 -10.00 8.62 -10.30
N ALA A 287 -9.51 7.50 -10.83
CA ALA A 287 -9.38 6.24 -10.10
C ALA A 287 -8.50 6.36 -8.84
N GLY A 288 -7.36 7.05 -8.92
CA GLY A 288 -6.47 7.24 -7.77
C GLY A 288 -7.14 8.04 -6.64
N PHE A 289 -7.82 9.13 -6.98
CA PHE A 289 -8.56 9.95 -6.01
C PHE A 289 -9.76 9.21 -5.41
N GLN A 290 -10.47 8.41 -6.21
CA GLN A 290 -11.58 7.60 -5.73
C GLN A 290 -11.11 6.55 -4.73
N ASN A 291 -9.99 5.87 -5.00
CA ASN A 291 -9.45 4.86 -4.08
C ASN A 291 -9.08 5.46 -2.71
N ILE A 292 -8.58 6.70 -2.66
CA ILE A 292 -8.28 7.41 -1.40
C ILE A 292 -9.56 7.73 -0.62
N VAL A 293 -10.64 8.08 -1.30
CA VAL A 293 -11.94 8.30 -0.66
C VAL A 293 -12.52 6.98 -0.15
N ASP A 294 -12.51 5.94 -0.98
CA ASP A 294 -13.05 4.62 -0.65
C ASP A 294 -12.29 3.96 0.51
N ALA A 295 -11.02 4.30 0.72
CA ALA A 295 -10.20 3.81 1.82
C ALA A 295 -10.68 4.30 3.20
N TYR A 296 -11.36 5.45 3.28
CA TYR A 296 -11.99 5.91 4.54
C TYR A 296 -13.31 5.19 4.80
N GLY A 297 -14.10 5.00 3.74
CA GLY A 297 -15.37 4.30 3.78
C GLY A 297 -16.10 4.46 2.45
N VAL A 298 -16.94 3.50 2.11
CA VAL A 298 -17.68 3.51 0.83
C VAL A 298 -18.97 4.30 1.00
N GLY A 299 -19.26 5.19 0.05
CA GLY A 299 -20.42 6.08 0.14
C GLY A 299 -21.74 5.31 0.07
N ASN A 300 -22.77 5.83 0.72
CA ASN A 300 -24.09 5.22 0.67
C ASN A 300 -24.73 5.40 -0.72
N TYR A 301 -25.77 4.60 -1.03
CA TYR A 301 -26.39 4.61 -2.34
C TYR A 301 -26.98 6.00 -2.66
N ARG A 302 -26.47 6.61 -3.74
CA ARG A 302 -26.82 7.96 -4.22
C ARG A 302 -26.49 9.10 -3.25
N GLU A 303 -25.53 8.89 -2.36
CA GLU A 303 -24.91 9.97 -1.58
C GLU A 303 -23.95 10.80 -2.45
N MET A 304 -23.74 12.08 -2.10
CA MET A 304 -22.76 12.93 -2.77
C MET A 304 -21.34 12.36 -2.59
N ASN A 305 -20.66 12.08 -3.70
CA ASN A 305 -19.28 11.61 -3.68
C ASN A 305 -18.32 12.79 -3.40
N PRO A 306 -17.41 12.71 -2.41
CA PRO A 306 -16.41 13.74 -2.16
C PRO A 306 -15.30 13.78 -3.24
N ALA A 307 -15.10 12.70 -4.00
CA ALA A 307 -13.97 12.54 -4.91
C ALA A 307 -13.77 13.69 -5.94
N PRO A 308 -14.82 14.26 -6.56
CA PRO A 308 -14.65 15.37 -7.49
C PRO A 308 -14.04 16.62 -6.84
N TYR A 309 -14.37 16.87 -5.58
CA TYR A 309 -13.82 18.02 -4.83
C TYR A 309 -12.40 17.74 -4.38
N THR A 310 -12.13 16.51 -3.90
CA THR A 310 -10.79 16.11 -3.46
C THR A 310 -9.77 16.16 -4.60
N ILE A 311 -10.16 16.03 -5.88
CA ILE A 311 -9.21 16.18 -7.01
C ILE A 311 -8.45 17.52 -6.95
N ILE A 312 -9.09 18.60 -6.51
CA ILE A 312 -8.48 19.93 -6.46
C ILE A 312 -8.11 20.33 -5.03
N THR A 313 -9.00 20.13 -4.06
CA THR A 313 -8.77 20.58 -2.68
C THR A 313 -7.63 19.81 -2.02
N PHE A 314 -7.46 18.52 -2.34
CA PHE A 314 -6.40 17.70 -1.75
C PHE A 314 -5.00 18.16 -2.15
N PRO A 315 -4.66 18.24 -3.46
CA PRO A 315 -3.37 18.78 -3.87
C PRO A 315 -3.13 20.23 -3.43
N PHE A 316 -4.18 21.04 -3.32
CA PHE A 316 -4.08 22.43 -2.86
C PHE A 316 -3.69 22.53 -1.37
N LEU A 317 -4.36 21.78 -0.48
CA LEU A 317 -3.99 21.77 0.94
C LEU A 317 -2.59 21.19 1.17
N PHE A 318 -2.22 20.16 0.39
CA PHE A 318 -0.86 19.65 0.36
C PHE A 318 0.15 20.75 -0.02
N ALA A 319 -0.12 21.50 -1.08
CA ALA A 319 0.75 22.56 -1.55
C ALA A 319 0.93 23.71 -0.56
N VAL A 320 -0.07 24.00 0.29
CA VAL A 320 0.05 25.01 1.36
C VAL A 320 1.03 24.55 2.45
N MET A 321 1.04 23.25 2.77
CA MET A 321 2.00 22.63 3.69
C MET A 321 3.39 22.49 3.05
N PHE A 322 3.46 22.07 1.78
CA PHE A 322 4.67 21.79 1.04
C PHE A 322 4.89 22.84 -0.07
N GLY A 323 4.97 24.09 0.33
CA GLY A 323 5.06 25.23 -0.58
C GLY A 323 6.50 25.64 -0.85
N ASP A 324 7.15 24.97 -1.80
CA ASP A 324 8.50 25.31 -2.30
C ASP A 324 8.54 25.09 -3.82
N CYS A 325 8.94 26.11 -4.57
CA CYS A 325 9.01 26.05 -6.03
C CYS A 325 10.02 25.01 -6.52
N GLY A 326 11.16 24.87 -5.84
CA GLY A 326 12.23 23.95 -6.20
C GLY A 326 11.85 22.49 -5.97
N HIS A 327 11.37 22.16 -4.77
CA HIS A 327 10.88 20.82 -4.47
C HIS A 327 9.66 20.44 -5.32
N GLY A 328 8.72 21.38 -5.53
CA GLY A 328 7.57 21.19 -6.41
C GLY A 328 7.96 20.87 -7.86
N ALA A 329 9.00 21.52 -8.39
CA ALA A 329 9.54 21.25 -9.73
C ALA A 329 10.14 19.83 -9.85
N ILE A 330 10.88 19.37 -8.83
CA ILE A 330 11.42 17.99 -8.80
C ILE A 330 10.28 16.96 -8.75
N MET A 331 9.27 17.20 -7.90
CA MET A 331 8.09 16.35 -7.79
C MET A 331 7.31 16.29 -9.11
N LEU A 332 7.13 17.44 -9.77
CA LEU A 332 6.49 17.53 -11.07
C LEU A 332 7.26 16.76 -12.15
N ALA A 333 8.59 16.91 -12.20
CA ALA A 333 9.43 16.20 -13.14
C ALA A 333 9.34 14.68 -12.97
N PHE A 334 9.37 14.21 -11.71
CA PHE A 334 9.19 12.79 -11.40
C PHE A 334 7.81 12.26 -11.79
N ALA A 335 6.75 13.02 -11.49
CA ALA A 335 5.39 12.66 -11.87
C ALA A 335 5.20 12.61 -13.40
N LEU A 336 5.75 13.58 -14.11
CA LEU A 336 5.68 13.66 -15.57
C LEU A 336 6.44 12.50 -16.22
N TRP A 337 7.60 12.12 -15.69
CA TRP A 337 8.33 10.93 -16.12
C TRP A 337 7.51 9.64 -15.97
N MET A 338 6.79 9.46 -14.83
CA MET A 338 5.88 8.32 -14.64
C MET A 338 4.69 8.32 -15.62
N VAL A 339 4.14 9.49 -15.94
CA VAL A 339 3.00 9.63 -16.86
C VAL A 339 3.42 9.36 -18.31
N ILE A 340 4.58 9.84 -18.75
CA ILE A 340 5.09 9.59 -20.11
C ILE A 340 5.40 8.10 -20.32
N ASN A 341 6.04 7.46 -19.34
CA ASN A 341 6.47 6.06 -19.44
C ASN A 341 5.42 5.03 -19.00
N GLU A 342 4.13 5.41 -18.91
CA GLU A 342 3.03 4.59 -18.38
C GLU A 342 2.97 3.19 -19.02
N LYS A 343 3.09 3.08 -20.35
CA LYS A 343 2.96 1.81 -21.07
C LYS A 343 4.10 0.83 -20.76
N SER A 344 5.31 1.34 -20.67
CA SER A 344 6.49 0.51 -20.39
C SER A 344 6.50 0.03 -18.95
N LEU A 345 6.13 0.91 -18.01
CA LEU A 345 6.07 0.58 -16.58
C LEU A 345 4.93 -0.38 -16.24
N LEU A 346 3.77 -0.25 -16.90
CA LEU A 346 2.65 -1.19 -16.71
C LEU A 346 3.00 -2.60 -17.22
N ALA A 347 3.82 -2.71 -18.26
CA ALA A 347 4.26 -4.00 -18.80
C ALA A 347 5.29 -4.69 -17.89
N GLN A 348 6.11 -3.91 -17.19
CA GLN A 348 7.08 -4.39 -16.22
C GLN A 348 6.38 -4.62 -14.88
N LYS A 349 5.82 -5.83 -14.67
CA LYS A 349 5.23 -6.22 -13.37
C LYS A 349 6.30 -6.15 -12.28
N SER A 350 6.30 -5.08 -11.49
CA SER A 350 7.17 -4.93 -10.32
C SER A 350 6.54 -5.57 -9.09
N THR A 351 7.34 -6.34 -8.36
CA THR A 351 6.96 -6.97 -7.07
C THR A 351 6.96 -5.98 -5.91
N ASN A 352 7.55 -4.79 -6.08
CA ASN A 352 7.65 -3.79 -5.01
C ASN A 352 6.30 -3.09 -4.78
N GLU A 353 5.67 -3.36 -3.64
CA GLU A 353 4.37 -2.79 -3.25
C GLU A 353 4.38 -1.25 -3.16
N ILE A 354 5.48 -0.68 -2.66
CA ILE A 354 5.68 0.77 -2.56
C ILE A 354 5.59 1.38 -3.96
N TRP A 355 6.30 0.81 -4.93
CA TRP A 355 6.29 1.30 -6.31
C TRP A 355 4.90 1.23 -6.92
N ASN A 356 4.18 0.12 -6.71
CA ASN A 356 2.81 -0.04 -7.22
C ASN A 356 1.86 1.01 -6.63
N THR A 357 2.03 1.34 -5.35
CA THR A 357 1.25 2.40 -4.68
C THR A 357 1.54 3.77 -5.30
N PHE A 358 2.81 4.15 -5.45
CA PHE A 358 3.20 5.41 -6.08
C PHE A 358 2.74 5.51 -7.54
N PHE A 359 2.85 4.42 -8.31
CA PHE A 359 2.42 4.37 -9.71
C PHE A 359 0.90 4.50 -9.87
N SER A 360 0.13 3.93 -8.95
CA SER A 360 -1.34 4.10 -8.91
C SER A 360 -1.75 5.56 -8.67
N GLY A 361 -0.93 6.30 -7.89
CA GLY A 361 -1.11 7.71 -7.54
C GLY A 361 -0.46 8.72 -8.49
N ARG A 362 0.00 8.33 -9.69
CA ARG A 362 0.79 9.22 -10.58
C ARG A 362 0.13 10.57 -10.90
N TYR A 363 -1.18 10.60 -11.14
CA TYR A 363 -1.91 11.83 -11.44
C TYR A 363 -2.10 12.73 -10.22
N LEU A 364 -2.10 12.14 -9.03
CA LEU A 364 -2.18 12.86 -7.77
C LEU A 364 -0.85 13.57 -7.47
N ILE A 365 0.28 12.89 -7.65
CA ILE A 365 1.61 13.49 -7.48
C ILE A 365 1.83 14.58 -8.53
N LEU A 366 1.33 14.40 -9.75
CA LEU A 366 1.36 15.42 -10.80
C LEU A 366 0.66 16.71 -10.36
N LEU A 367 -0.58 16.61 -9.87
CA LEU A 367 -1.32 17.79 -9.39
C LEU A 367 -0.65 18.41 -8.16
N MET A 368 -0.15 17.60 -7.22
CA MET A 368 0.58 18.10 -6.06
C MET A 368 1.82 18.91 -6.46
N GLY A 369 2.59 18.44 -7.44
CA GLY A 369 3.74 19.19 -7.97
C GLY A 369 3.34 20.53 -8.58
N ILE A 370 2.27 20.57 -9.41
CA ILE A 370 1.78 21.82 -10.02
C ILE A 370 1.33 22.82 -8.96
N PHE A 371 0.54 22.37 -7.99
CA PHE A 371 0.06 23.27 -6.93
C PHE A 371 1.19 23.70 -5.98
N SER A 372 2.16 22.82 -5.69
CA SER A 372 3.34 23.15 -4.87
C SER A 372 4.21 24.22 -5.54
N ILE A 373 4.37 24.19 -6.87
CA ILE A 373 5.03 25.28 -7.61
C ILE A 373 4.24 26.58 -7.46
N TYR A 374 2.91 26.54 -7.63
CA TYR A 374 2.06 27.71 -7.47
C TYR A 374 2.16 28.31 -6.06
N THR A 375 2.04 27.51 -5.00
CA THR A 375 2.17 28.01 -3.63
C THR A 375 3.59 28.42 -3.27
N GLY A 376 4.61 27.74 -3.81
CA GLY A 376 6.01 28.13 -3.68
C GLY A 376 6.28 29.53 -4.26
N PHE A 377 5.66 29.86 -5.40
CA PHE A 377 5.68 31.21 -5.95
C PHE A 377 4.94 32.23 -5.08
N ILE A 378 3.80 31.87 -4.49
CA ILE A 378 3.07 32.74 -3.55
C ILE A 378 3.89 33.02 -2.29
N TYR A 379 4.58 32.01 -1.74
CA TYR A 379 5.50 32.20 -0.62
C TYR A 379 6.82 32.85 -1.01
N ASN A 380 7.12 32.91 -2.32
CA ASN A 380 8.36 33.38 -2.89
C ASN A 380 9.58 32.63 -2.31
N ASP A 381 9.48 31.30 -2.25
CA ASP A 381 10.50 30.41 -1.72
C ASP A 381 10.86 29.31 -2.73
N CYS A 382 12.16 29.20 -3.04
CA CYS A 382 12.76 28.20 -3.90
C CYS A 382 14.08 27.74 -3.27
N PHE A 383 14.10 26.53 -2.70
CA PHE A 383 15.24 26.01 -1.95
C PHE A 383 15.75 27.01 -0.88
N SER A 384 14.86 27.64 -0.11
CA SER A 384 15.11 28.73 0.87
C SER A 384 15.52 30.10 0.31
N LYS A 385 15.51 30.27 -1.02
CA LYS A 385 15.85 31.55 -1.68
C LYS A 385 14.64 32.16 -2.37
N SER A 386 14.62 33.49 -2.40
CA SER A 386 13.51 34.28 -2.94
C SER A 386 13.85 34.84 -4.33
N PHE A 387 12.84 34.96 -5.20
CA PHE A 387 12.99 35.57 -6.52
C PHE A 387 12.62 37.04 -6.51
N ASN A 388 13.48 37.89 -7.06
CA ASN A 388 13.17 39.32 -7.28
C ASN A 388 12.70 39.57 -8.72
N ILE A 389 11.42 39.28 -9.01
CA ILE A 389 10.86 39.34 -10.37
C ILE A 389 10.31 40.75 -10.69
N LEU A 390 9.61 41.38 -9.74
CA LEU A 390 8.87 42.64 -9.97
C LEU A 390 9.49 43.86 -9.25
N GLY A 391 10.65 43.68 -8.61
CA GLY A 391 11.27 44.71 -7.77
C GLY A 391 10.66 44.75 -6.36
N SER A 392 11.51 44.91 -5.34
CA SER A 392 11.04 45.04 -3.96
C SER A 392 10.29 46.36 -3.75
N SER A 393 9.21 46.32 -2.96
CA SER A 393 8.43 47.50 -2.58
C SER A 393 9.08 48.31 -1.45
N TRP A 394 10.19 47.79 -0.91
CA TRP A 394 10.97 48.42 0.14
C TRP A 394 12.23 49.06 -0.45
N HIS A 395 12.49 50.29 -0.05
CA HIS A 395 13.65 51.05 -0.50
C HIS A 395 14.44 51.58 0.69
N VAL A 396 15.75 51.35 0.64
CA VAL A 396 16.67 51.77 1.70
C VAL A 396 17.12 53.23 1.53
N ILE A 397 17.13 53.73 0.28
CA ILE A 397 17.67 55.05 -0.08
C ILE A 397 17.06 56.21 0.73
N PRO A 398 15.74 56.24 1.02
CA PRO A 398 15.14 57.32 1.79
C PRO A 398 15.62 57.41 3.24
N MET A 399 16.06 56.30 3.85
CA MET A 399 16.63 56.31 5.21
C MET A 399 17.96 57.09 5.29
N PHE A 400 18.76 57.06 4.22
CA PHE A 400 19.98 57.86 4.12
C PHE A 400 19.68 59.33 3.77
N LYS A 401 18.63 59.59 2.98
CA LYS A 401 18.22 60.97 2.64
C LYS A 401 17.63 61.72 3.83
N ASN A 402 16.97 61.01 4.75
CA ASN A 402 16.36 61.60 5.95
C ASN A 402 17.33 61.72 7.15
N ASN A 403 18.64 61.46 6.94
CA ASN A 403 19.69 61.43 7.98
C ASN A 403 19.42 60.49 9.18
N THR A 404 18.43 59.59 9.07
CA THR A 404 18.16 58.56 10.08
C THR A 404 19.26 57.50 10.13
N TRP A 405 19.87 57.19 8.98
CA TRP A 405 21.05 56.33 8.89
C TRP A 405 22.26 57.16 8.48
N ASN A 406 23.22 57.28 9.40
CA ASN A 406 24.52 57.90 9.16
C ASN A 406 25.62 56.83 9.05
N LYS A 407 26.79 57.23 8.51
CA LYS A 407 27.96 56.33 8.40
C LYS A 407 28.39 55.77 9.76
N ASP A 408 28.25 56.57 10.82
CA ASP A 408 28.60 56.15 12.19
C ASP A 408 27.64 55.06 12.70
N VAL A 409 26.34 55.22 12.47
CA VAL A 409 25.30 54.23 12.82
C VAL A 409 25.50 52.90 12.09
N LEU A 410 25.97 52.94 10.83
CA LEU A 410 26.27 51.74 10.03
C LEU A 410 27.50 51.00 10.55
N LEU A 411 28.47 51.70 11.14
CA LEU A 411 29.68 51.11 11.70
C LEU A 411 29.47 50.60 13.12
N GLU A 412 28.59 51.25 13.90
CA GLU A 412 28.30 50.89 15.29
C GLU A 412 27.27 49.76 15.43
N ASN A 413 26.23 49.72 14.59
CA ASN A 413 25.14 48.76 14.72
C ASN A 413 25.25 47.61 13.70
N THR A 414 25.15 46.38 14.20
CA THR A 414 25.15 45.17 13.36
C THR A 414 23.81 44.89 12.69
N GLU A 415 22.71 45.37 13.27
CA GLU A 415 21.34 45.18 12.77
C GLU A 415 20.69 46.56 12.56
N LEU A 416 20.06 46.76 11.40
CA LEU A 416 19.40 48.02 11.04
C LEU A 416 17.89 47.82 10.91
N GLN A 417 17.11 48.73 11.49
CA GLN A 417 15.66 48.73 11.37
C GLN A 417 15.21 49.73 10.31
N LEU A 418 14.37 49.26 9.38
CA LEU A 418 13.65 50.13 8.45
C LEU A 418 12.35 50.60 9.12
N ASP A 419 12.15 51.91 9.20
CA ASP A 419 10.90 52.47 9.69
C ASP A 419 9.93 52.67 8.51
N PRO A 420 8.80 51.94 8.46
CA PRO A 420 7.81 52.11 7.41
C PRO A 420 7.08 53.46 7.45
N ALA A 421 7.15 54.22 8.56
CA ALA A 421 6.49 55.51 8.68
C ALA A 421 7.22 56.63 7.91
N VAL A 422 8.49 56.41 7.55
CA VAL A 422 9.30 57.36 6.78
C VAL A 422 8.87 57.32 5.30
N PRO A 423 8.50 58.46 4.69
CA PRO A 423 7.98 58.49 3.34
C PRO A 423 9.01 58.00 2.33
N GLY A 424 8.59 57.05 1.48
CA GLY A 424 9.41 56.45 0.42
C GLY A 424 10.18 55.19 0.84
N VAL A 425 10.31 54.89 2.14
CA VAL A 425 10.94 53.63 2.61
C VAL A 425 10.07 52.44 2.24
N TYR A 426 8.77 52.57 2.48
CA TYR A 426 7.75 51.71 1.90
C TYR A 426 7.07 52.48 0.75
N SER A 427 6.98 51.87 -0.42
CA SER A 427 6.38 52.51 -1.61
C SER A 427 4.87 52.76 -1.48
N GLY A 428 4.22 52.19 -0.46
CA GLY A 428 2.78 52.29 -0.20
C GLY A 428 1.96 51.23 -0.94
N ASN A 429 2.56 50.52 -1.90
CA ASN A 429 1.88 49.46 -2.65
C ASN A 429 2.44 48.08 -2.22
N PRO A 430 1.57 47.09 -1.96
CA PRO A 430 2.03 45.73 -1.69
C PRO A 430 2.68 45.11 -2.94
N TYR A 431 3.58 44.16 -2.73
CA TYR A 431 4.22 43.41 -3.81
C TYR A 431 3.13 42.71 -4.66
N PRO A 432 3.11 42.86 -5.99
CA PRO A 432 1.95 42.45 -6.79
C PRO A 432 1.66 40.95 -6.79
N PHE A 433 2.65 40.10 -6.53
CA PHE A 433 2.48 38.64 -6.58
C PHE A 433 3.36 37.92 -5.56
N GLY A 434 2.74 37.41 -4.49
CA GLY A 434 3.43 36.67 -3.42
C GLY A 434 4.06 37.57 -2.36
N ILE A 435 5.03 37.02 -1.63
CA ILE A 435 5.72 37.73 -0.54
C ILE A 435 6.92 38.52 -1.07
N ASP A 436 7.13 39.73 -0.56
CA ASP A 436 8.25 40.59 -0.96
C ASP A 436 9.62 39.91 -0.64
N PRO A 437 10.56 39.86 -1.60
CA PRO A 437 11.88 39.26 -1.41
C PRO A 437 12.68 39.80 -0.23
N ILE A 438 12.43 41.05 0.19
CA ILE A 438 13.19 41.68 1.29
C ILE A 438 13.07 40.87 2.60
N TRP A 439 11.94 40.21 2.81
CA TRP A 439 11.69 39.40 4.00
C TRP A 439 12.60 38.18 4.10
N ASN A 440 13.20 37.70 3.00
CA ASN A 440 14.12 36.57 3.11
C ASN A 440 15.47 36.97 3.73
N ILE A 441 15.86 38.24 3.59
CA ILE A 441 17.13 38.79 4.10
C ILE A 441 16.95 39.34 5.53
N ALA A 442 15.73 39.72 5.90
CA ALA A 442 15.44 40.35 7.19
C ALA A 442 15.57 39.37 8.38
N SER A 443 16.14 39.85 9.49
CA SER A 443 16.26 39.07 10.74
C SER A 443 14.90 38.81 11.41
N ASN A 444 13.92 39.69 11.23
CA ASN A 444 12.56 39.57 11.78
C ASN A 444 11.56 38.79 10.90
N LYS A 445 12.04 38.06 9.88
CA LYS A 445 11.19 37.33 8.92
C LYS A 445 10.24 36.32 9.55
N LEU A 446 10.70 35.62 10.60
CA LEU A 446 9.92 34.58 11.26
C LEU A 446 8.68 35.14 11.94
N THR A 447 8.80 36.32 12.56
CA THR A 447 7.67 36.99 13.20
C THR A 447 6.58 37.36 12.20
N PHE A 448 6.97 37.86 11.02
CA PHE A 448 6.06 38.18 9.93
C PHE A 448 5.40 36.92 9.33
N LEU A 449 6.22 35.95 8.91
CA LEU A 449 5.74 34.72 8.26
C LEU A 449 4.87 33.86 9.18
N ASN A 450 5.20 33.80 10.47
CA ASN A 450 4.39 33.08 11.45
C ASN A 450 2.98 33.69 11.56
N SER A 451 2.90 35.02 11.74
CA SER A 451 1.61 35.73 11.81
C SER A 451 0.78 35.56 10.53
N TYR A 452 1.42 35.63 9.35
CA TYR A 452 0.76 35.44 8.06
C TYR A 452 0.25 34.01 7.87
N LYS A 453 1.14 33.00 7.96
CA LYS A 453 0.81 31.60 7.70
C LYS A 453 -0.22 31.05 8.71
N MET A 454 -0.12 31.44 9.99
CA MET A 454 -1.13 31.05 10.99
C MET A 454 -2.51 31.56 10.61
N LYS A 455 -2.66 32.84 10.27
CA LYS A 455 -3.95 33.43 9.87
C LYS A 455 -4.49 32.81 8.58
N MET A 456 -3.63 32.63 7.57
CA MET A 456 -3.99 31.98 6.31
C MET A 456 -4.52 30.54 6.54
N SER A 457 -3.90 29.78 7.43
CA SER A 457 -4.34 28.41 7.74
C SER A 457 -5.76 28.35 8.33
N VAL A 458 -6.09 29.30 9.22
CA VAL A 458 -7.41 29.41 9.85
C VAL A 458 -8.46 29.82 8.81
N VAL A 459 -8.14 30.79 7.94
CA VAL A 459 -9.06 31.22 6.87
C VAL A 459 -9.38 30.07 5.91
N ILE A 460 -8.35 29.35 5.42
CA ILE A 460 -8.54 28.20 4.54
C ILE A 460 -9.36 27.11 5.22
N GLY A 461 -9.06 26.81 6.49
CA GLY A 461 -9.76 25.79 7.25
C GLY A 461 -11.26 26.07 7.39
N ILE A 462 -11.62 27.30 7.75
CA ILE A 462 -13.02 27.69 7.95
C ILE A 462 -13.77 27.68 6.61
N VAL A 463 -13.18 28.20 5.54
CA VAL A 463 -13.79 28.15 4.20
C VAL A 463 -14.03 26.70 3.75
N HIS A 464 -13.04 25.82 3.97
CA HIS A 464 -13.14 24.40 3.60
C HIS A 464 -14.19 23.64 4.42
N MET A 465 -14.29 23.89 5.73
CA MET A 465 -15.33 23.29 6.58
C MET A 465 -16.73 23.79 6.24
N VAL A 466 -16.90 25.11 6.02
CA VAL A 466 -18.18 25.70 5.61
C VAL A 466 -18.62 25.10 4.27
N PHE A 467 -17.69 24.91 3.33
CA PHE A 467 -17.97 24.21 2.08
C PHE A 467 -18.46 22.77 2.32
N GLY A 468 -17.85 22.02 3.24
CA GLY A 468 -18.30 20.68 3.63
C GLY A 468 -19.73 20.65 4.20
N VAL A 469 -20.10 21.61 5.05
CA VAL A 469 -21.47 21.71 5.59
C VAL A 469 -22.46 22.08 4.49
N ILE A 470 -22.09 22.92 3.51
CA ILE A 470 -22.95 23.21 2.35
C ILE A 470 -23.23 21.93 1.52
N LEU A 471 -22.30 20.98 1.44
CA LEU A 471 -22.54 19.71 0.75
C LEU A 471 -23.62 18.84 1.44
N SER A 472 -23.77 18.95 2.76
CA SER A 472 -24.81 18.22 3.49
C SER A 472 -26.23 18.69 3.10
N LEU A 473 -26.39 19.97 2.76
CA LEU A 473 -27.65 20.52 2.24
C LEU A 473 -28.09 19.81 0.96
N PHE A 474 -27.18 19.62 0.01
CA PHE A 474 -27.50 18.94 -1.25
C PHE A 474 -27.94 17.50 -1.02
N ASN A 475 -27.30 16.78 -0.09
CA ASN A 475 -27.73 15.44 0.32
C ASN A 475 -29.17 15.47 0.88
N HIS A 476 -29.48 16.39 1.79
CA HIS A 476 -30.82 16.48 2.38
C HIS A 476 -31.91 16.84 1.37
N ILE A 477 -31.61 17.72 0.40
CA ILE A 477 -32.51 18.08 -0.70
C ILE A 477 -32.77 16.85 -1.57
N TYR A 478 -31.74 16.10 -1.92
CA TYR A 478 -31.85 14.94 -2.80
C TYR A 478 -32.70 13.81 -2.20
N PHE A 479 -32.46 13.49 -0.92
CA PHE A 479 -33.24 12.48 -0.20
C PHE A 479 -34.62 13.00 0.27
N LYS A 480 -34.99 14.24 -0.07
CA LYS A 480 -36.26 14.90 0.32
C LYS A 480 -36.51 14.92 1.83
N LYS A 481 -35.46 15.05 2.64
CA LYS A 481 -35.53 15.10 4.11
C LYS A 481 -35.60 16.56 4.60
N TYR A 482 -36.69 17.26 4.28
CA TYR A 482 -36.86 18.70 4.60
C TYR A 482 -36.72 19.02 6.10
N MET A 483 -37.14 18.10 6.97
CA MET A 483 -36.99 18.25 8.42
C MET A 483 -35.52 18.39 8.85
N ASN A 484 -34.60 17.64 8.23
CA ASN A 484 -33.18 17.74 8.58
C ASN A 484 -32.57 19.06 8.09
N ILE A 485 -33.08 19.65 7.01
CA ILE A 485 -32.60 20.96 6.55
C ILE A 485 -32.84 22.03 7.61
N ILE A 486 -34.06 22.08 8.15
CA ILE A 486 -34.45 23.13 9.12
C ILE A 486 -33.84 22.87 10.50
N LEU A 487 -33.76 21.60 10.91
CA LEU A 487 -33.41 21.25 12.29
C LEU A 487 -31.93 20.92 12.51
N GLN A 488 -31.18 20.66 11.44
CA GLN A 488 -29.78 20.26 11.51
C GLN A 488 -28.90 21.24 10.71
N PHE A 489 -29.11 21.35 9.40
CA PHE A 489 -28.25 22.19 8.55
C PHE A 489 -28.28 23.68 8.93
N ILE A 490 -29.47 24.28 9.15
CA ILE A 490 -29.57 25.70 9.49
C ILE A 490 -28.86 26.03 10.81
N PRO A 491 -29.12 25.33 11.95
CA PRO A 491 -28.39 25.57 13.19
C PRO A 491 -26.88 25.35 13.07
N GLU A 492 -26.44 24.31 12.36
CA GLU A 492 -25.02 24.02 12.09
C GLU A 492 -24.34 25.20 11.36
N MET A 493 -24.96 25.69 10.28
CA MET A 493 -24.45 26.83 9.52
C MET A 493 -24.40 28.12 10.33
N ILE A 494 -25.45 28.39 11.12
CA ILE A 494 -25.50 29.56 12.01
C ILE A 494 -24.34 29.49 13.00
N PHE A 495 -24.16 28.34 13.67
CA PHE A 495 -23.13 28.16 14.68
C PHE A 495 -21.70 28.36 14.16
N ILE A 496 -21.38 27.81 12.98
CA ILE A 496 -20.03 27.93 12.41
C ILE A 496 -19.77 29.34 11.86
N ILE A 497 -20.74 29.98 11.23
CA ILE A 497 -20.59 31.34 10.69
C ILE A 497 -20.51 32.38 11.81
N SER A 498 -21.32 32.24 12.86
CA SER A 498 -21.37 33.22 13.95
C SER A 498 -20.08 33.28 14.75
N LEU A 499 -19.43 32.12 14.99
CA LEU A 499 -18.18 32.06 15.76
C LEU A 499 -16.96 32.19 14.85
N PHE A 500 -16.81 31.26 13.90
CA PHE A 500 -15.59 31.14 13.10
C PHE A 500 -15.64 31.99 11.83
N GLY A 501 -16.81 32.15 11.20
CA GLY A 501 -16.97 33.13 10.11
C GLY A 501 -16.64 34.55 10.56
N TYR A 502 -17.05 34.92 11.78
CA TYR A 502 -16.68 36.20 12.39
C TYR A 502 -15.17 36.33 12.66
N LEU A 503 -14.50 35.24 13.07
CA LEU A 503 -13.04 35.24 13.22
C LEU A 503 -12.33 35.53 11.88
N VAL A 504 -12.79 34.95 10.77
CA VAL A 504 -12.28 35.26 9.42
C VAL A 504 -12.50 36.72 9.07
N PHE A 505 -13.70 37.25 9.35
CA PHE A 505 -14.01 38.65 9.15
C PHE A 505 -13.05 39.57 9.92
N MET A 506 -12.77 39.29 11.20
CA MET A 506 -11.82 40.05 12.01
C MET A 506 -10.40 40.05 11.42
N ILE A 507 -9.94 38.92 10.87
CA ILE A 507 -8.62 38.81 10.24
C ILE A 507 -8.54 39.71 9.00
N ILE A 508 -9.53 39.61 8.11
CA ILE A 508 -9.56 40.38 6.86
C ILE A 508 -9.72 41.87 7.17
N PHE A 509 -10.62 42.22 8.10
CA PHE A 509 -10.82 43.61 8.52
C PHE A 509 -9.53 44.21 9.10
N LYS A 510 -8.79 43.47 9.94
CA LYS A 510 -7.52 43.94 10.48
C LYS A 510 -6.49 44.20 9.36
N TRP A 511 -6.46 43.36 8.33
CA TRP A 511 -5.55 43.54 7.19
C TRP A 511 -5.90 44.76 6.33
N CYS A 512 -7.16 45.18 6.27
CA CYS A 512 -7.59 46.32 5.46
C CYS A 512 -7.56 47.67 6.19
N HIS A 513 -7.73 47.70 7.51
CA HIS A 513 -7.96 48.94 8.26
C HIS A 513 -6.70 49.52 8.95
N PHE A 514 -5.78 48.66 9.40
CA PHE A 514 -4.63 49.13 10.19
C PHE A 514 -3.41 49.39 9.29
N ASP A 515 -3.16 50.68 9.06
CA ASP A 515 -1.95 51.16 8.39
C ASP A 515 -0.82 51.45 9.37
N VAL A 516 0.38 51.71 8.82
CA VAL A 516 1.63 51.98 9.54
C VAL A 516 1.47 53.01 10.66
N HIS A 517 0.77 54.11 10.42
CA HIS A 517 0.56 55.20 11.38
C HIS A 517 -0.35 54.81 12.56
N SER A 518 -1.20 53.80 12.38
CA SER A 518 -2.14 53.28 13.39
C SER A 518 -1.66 51.98 14.04
N SER A 519 -0.43 51.53 13.73
CA SER A 519 0.09 50.23 14.14
C SER A 519 0.26 50.08 15.65
N GLN A 520 0.54 51.17 16.38
CA GLN A 520 0.73 51.15 17.83
C GLN A 520 -0.54 50.78 18.60
N SER A 521 -1.72 51.16 18.09
CA SER A 521 -3.01 50.85 18.70
C SER A 521 -3.65 49.57 18.13
N ALA A 522 -2.92 48.79 17.32
CA ALA A 522 -3.47 47.64 16.63
C ALA A 522 -3.79 46.48 17.62
N PRO A 523 -5.06 46.11 17.79
CA PRO A 523 -5.48 45.15 18.81
C PRO A 523 -5.11 43.70 18.48
N SER A 524 -5.01 42.86 19.52
CA SER A 524 -4.83 41.40 19.35
C SER A 524 -6.16 40.70 19.04
N ILE A 525 -6.23 39.99 17.91
CA ILE A 525 -7.43 39.23 17.48
C ILE A 525 -7.74 38.10 18.47
N LEU A 526 -6.70 37.44 19.00
CA LEU A 526 -6.88 36.30 19.91
C LEU A 526 -7.57 36.73 21.22
N ILE A 527 -7.15 37.86 21.80
CA ILE A 527 -7.74 38.38 23.04
C ILE A 527 -9.19 38.79 22.80
N HIS A 528 -9.48 39.48 21.70
CA HIS A 528 -10.86 39.82 21.33
C HIS A 528 -11.76 38.60 21.11
N PHE A 529 -11.20 37.50 20.58
CA PHE A 529 -11.93 36.25 20.41
C PHE A 529 -12.20 35.55 21.74
N ILE A 530 -11.25 35.57 22.69
CA ILE A 530 -11.44 35.03 24.04
C ILE A 530 -12.47 35.88 24.82
N ASN A 531 -12.31 37.21 24.79
CA ASN A 531 -13.17 38.16 25.47
C ASN A 531 -14.61 38.12 24.93
N MET A 532 -14.80 37.77 23.66
CA MET A 532 -16.12 37.51 23.07
C MET A 532 -16.86 36.37 23.79
N PHE A 533 -16.20 35.28 24.15
CA PHE A 533 -16.84 34.17 24.89
C PHE A 533 -17.00 34.46 26.38
N LEU A 534 -16.09 35.24 26.98
CA LEU A 534 -16.12 35.59 28.40
C LEU A 534 -17.05 36.77 28.72
N PHE A 535 -17.60 37.45 27.71
CA PHE A 535 -18.35 38.70 27.84
C PHE A 535 -17.61 39.81 28.62
N ASN A 536 -16.27 39.81 28.55
CA ASN A 536 -15.43 40.80 29.21
C ASN A 536 -14.99 41.86 28.20
N TYR A 537 -15.55 43.07 28.29
CA TYR A 537 -15.30 44.17 27.34
C TYR A 537 -14.63 45.39 27.98
N SER A 538 -14.10 45.27 29.20
CA SER A 538 -13.57 46.38 29.99
C SER A 538 -12.04 46.49 29.99
N ASP A 539 -11.34 45.85 29.05
CA ASP A 539 -9.89 45.97 28.93
C ASP A 539 -9.49 47.27 28.22
N ASP A 540 -9.02 48.27 28.96
CA ASP A 540 -8.50 49.54 28.43
C ASP A 540 -7.22 49.37 27.57
N SER A 541 -6.57 48.20 27.66
CA SER A 541 -5.35 47.88 26.90
C SER A 541 -5.61 47.51 25.43
N ASN A 542 -6.85 47.19 25.05
CA ASN A 542 -7.21 46.74 23.71
C ASN A 542 -8.27 47.65 23.08
N ALA A 543 -7.86 48.44 22.09
CA ALA A 543 -8.78 49.29 21.35
C ALA A 543 -9.79 48.46 20.53
N PRO A 544 -11.06 48.90 20.41
CA PRO A 544 -12.04 48.22 19.56
C PRO A 544 -11.65 48.31 18.08
N LEU A 545 -11.90 47.25 17.30
CA LEU A 545 -11.65 47.18 15.86
C LEU A 545 -12.55 48.15 15.08
N TYR A 546 -13.83 48.22 15.42
CA TYR A 546 -14.83 49.03 14.71
C TYR A 546 -15.92 49.52 15.66
N THR A 547 -16.66 50.54 15.23
CA THR A 547 -17.77 51.11 16.03
C THR A 547 -18.85 50.06 16.32
N HIS A 548 -19.40 50.03 17.54
CA HIS A 548 -20.41 49.05 17.98
C HIS A 548 -19.99 47.57 18.00
N GLN A 549 -18.67 47.27 18.07
CA GLN A 549 -18.17 45.88 18.13
C GLN A 549 -18.77 45.04 19.28
N LYS A 550 -18.96 45.64 20.45
CA LYS A 550 -19.52 44.95 21.63
C LYS A 550 -20.91 44.38 21.37
N GLU A 551 -21.76 45.13 20.69
CA GLU A 551 -23.14 44.75 20.39
C GLU A 551 -23.17 43.59 19.39
N VAL A 552 -22.36 43.67 18.34
CA VAL A 552 -22.24 42.61 17.33
C VAL A 552 -21.71 41.31 17.93
N GLN A 553 -20.64 41.37 18.73
CA GLN A 553 -20.06 40.20 19.39
C GLN A 553 -21.05 39.54 20.36
N SER A 554 -21.75 40.35 21.17
CA SER A 554 -22.76 39.83 22.10
C SER A 554 -23.91 39.16 21.34
N PHE A 555 -24.41 39.77 20.26
CA PHE A 555 -25.46 39.21 19.42
C PHE A 555 -25.07 37.87 18.78
N LEU A 556 -23.87 37.78 18.21
CA LEU A 556 -23.38 36.56 17.56
C LEU A 556 -23.23 35.38 18.54
N VAL A 557 -22.74 35.63 19.75
CA VAL A 557 -22.60 34.58 20.78
C VAL A 557 -23.97 34.11 21.27
N ILE A 558 -24.92 35.02 21.50
CA ILE A 558 -26.30 34.65 21.87
C ILE A 558 -26.94 33.79 20.78
N PHE A 559 -26.75 34.16 19.51
CA PHE A 559 -27.31 33.40 18.38
C PHE A 559 -26.67 32.02 18.24
N ALA A 560 -25.35 31.91 18.48
CA ALA A 560 -24.65 30.63 18.56
C ALA A 560 -25.16 29.76 19.71
N LEU A 561 -25.44 30.35 20.87
CA LEU A 561 -25.96 29.63 22.03
C LEU A 561 -27.38 29.10 21.80
N ILE A 562 -28.24 29.86 21.12
CA ILE A 562 -29.60 29.44 20.75
C ILE A 562 -29.59 28.29 19.74
N ALA A 563 -28.59 28.23 18.85
CA ALA A 563 -28.47 27.16 17.86
C ALA A 563 -28.29 25.77 18.51
N VAL A 564 -27.68 25.69 19.70
CA VAL A 564 -27.42 24.41 20.39
C VAL A 564 -28.72 23.73 20.88
N PRO A 565 -29.58 24.38 21.68
CA PRO A 565 -30.90 23.82 22.02
C PRO A 565 -31.80 23.57 20.81
N TRP A 566 -31.71 24.40 19.77
CA TRP A 566 -32.47 24.21 18.52
C TRP A 566 -32.17 22.84 17.92
N MET A 567 -30.89 22.49 17.75
CA MET A 567 -30.48 21.22 17.14
C MET A 567 -30.77 20.01 18.04
N LEU A 568 -30.63 20.17 19.37
CA LEU A 568 -30.75 19.07 20.32
C LEU A 568 -32.21 18.68 20.59
N LEU A 569 -33.09 19.66 20.88
CA LEU A 569 -34.44 19.40 21.37
C LEU A 569 -35.47 19.28 20.24
N ILE A 570 -35.39 20.10 19.20
CA ILE A 570 -36.54 20.26 18.30
C ILE A 570 -36.79 18.99 17.47
N LYS A 571 -35.75 18.32 16.99
CA LYS A 571 -35.85 17.10 16.16
C LYS A 571 -36.49 15.90 16.87
N PRO A 572 -36.04 15.44 18.05
CA PRO A 572 -36.64 14.29 18.72
C PRO A 572 -38.10 14.56 19.15
N PHE A 573 -38.42 15.79 19.58
CA PHE A 573 -39.79 16.14 19.98
C PHE A 573 -40.77 16.19 18.79
N ILE A 574 -40.34 16.71 17.63
CA ILE A 574 -41.15 16.67 16.41
C ILE A 574 -41.38 15.22 15.95
N LEU A 575 -40.35 14.36 16.00
CA LEU A 575 -40.47 12.94 15.66
C LEU A 575 -41.45 12.22 16.60
N ARG A 576 -41.41 12.49 17.90
CA ARG A 576 -42.37 11.96 18.88
C ARG A 576 -43.80 12.41 18.58
N ALA A 577 -44.01 13.68 18.30
CA ALA A 577 -45.33 14.23 17.98
C ALA A 577 -45.91 13.59 16.69
N ASN A 578 -45.07 13.39 15.67
CA ASN A 578 -45.47 12.70 14.44
C ASN A 578 -45.80 11.23 14.68
N HIS A 579 -45.03 10.53 15.53
CA HIS A 579 -45.32 9.14 15.89
C HIS A 579 -46.66 9.01 16.63
N GLN A 580 -46.91 9.85 17.63
CA GLN A 580 -48.18 9.87 18.36
C GLN A 580 -49.38 10.15 17.44
N LYS A 581 -49.24 11.08 16.49
CA LYS A 581 -50.28 11.31 15.47
C LYS A 581 -50.49 10.08 14.56
N HIS A 582 -49.41 9.40 14.18
CA HIS A 582 -49.50 8.24 13.30
C HIS A 582 -50.10 7.01 13.99
N ASP A 583 -49.85 6.84 15.29
CA ASP A 583 -50.48 5.80 16.11
C ASP A 583 -51.94 6.12 16.40
N THR A 584 -52.27 7.39 16.67
CA THR A 584 -53.67 7.83 16.82
C THR A 584 -54.44 7.58 15.53
N ASN A 585 -53.87 7.91 14.37
CA ASN A 585 -54.49 7.66 13.06
C ASN A 585 -54.60 6.16 12.73
N LYS A 586 -53.59 5.33 13.04
CA LYS A 586 -53.70 3.87 12.89
C LYS A 586 -54.80 3.29 13.77
N THR A 587 -54.92 3.77 15.00
CA THR A 587 -55.96 3.33 15.94
C THR A 587 -57.34 3.77 15.44
N LEU A 588 -57.47 5.00 14.93
CA LEU A 588 -58.70 5.52 14.34
C LEU A 588 -59.10 4.76 13.06
N HIS A 589 -58.14 4.40 12.20
CA HIS A 589 -58.39 3.60 11.00
C HIS A 589 -58.79 2.15 11.33
N PHE A 590 -58.18 1.56 12.37
CA PHE A 590 -58.56 0.23 12.87
C PHE A 590 -59.95 0.23 13.52
N VAL A 591 -60.29 1.28 14.27
CA VAL A 591 -61.64 1.46 14.84
C VAL A 591 -62.67 1.70 13.72
N SER A 592 -62.34 2.49 12.70
CA SER A 592 -63.21 2.73 11.53
C SER A 592 -63.43 1.47 10.68
N GLU A 593 -62.45 0.58 10.53
CA GLU A 593 -62.62 -0.73 9.88
C GLU A 593 -63.43 -1.72 10.73
N ARG A 594 -63.27 -1.70 12.07
CA ARG A 594 -64.06 -2.57 12.97
C ARG A 594 -65.51 -2.12 13.14
N PHE A 595 -65.79 -0.82 13.09
CA PHE A 595 -67.14 -0.28 13.34
C PHE A 595 -67.96 0.03 12.08
N GLY A 596 -67.46 -0.30 10.88
CA GLY A 596 -68.31 -0.39 9.69
C GLY A 596 -69.17 0.84 9.34
N LEU A 597 -68.78 2.06 9.73
CA LEU A 597 -69.45 3.27 9.26
C LEU A 597 -69.01 3.57 7.82
N ARG A 598 -69.75 3.03 6.86
CA ARG A 598 -69.80 3.57 5.49
C ARG A 598 -70.62 4.86 5.52
N PRO A 599 -70.15 5.98 4.92
CA PRO A 599 -71.04 7.05 4.56
C PRO A 599 -71.87 6.58 3.34
N THR A 600 -73.17 6.52 3.52
CA THR A 600 -74.15 6.12 2.51
C THR A 600 -74.34 7.25 1.49
N GLN A 601 -73.97 7.01 0.23
CA GLN A 601 -74.69 7.58 -0.91
C GLN A 601 -74.49 6.71 -2.17
N GLU A 602 -75.61 6.42 -2.81
CA GLU A 602 -75.86 5.52 -3.94
C GLU A 602 -75.14 6.01 -5.22
N THR A 603 -74.62 5.21 -6.16
CA THR A 603 -75.34 4.33 -7.09
C THR A 603 -74.34 3.57 -8.01
N LEU A 604 -74.75 2.36 -8.42
CA LEU A 604 -74.34 1.51 -9.57
C LEU A 604 -72.89 1.52 -10.12
N GLY A 605 -72.27 0.33 -10.08
CA GLY A 605 -71.14 -0.01 -10.97
C GLY A 605 -70.33 -1.22 -10.51
N VAL A 606 -70.83 -2.43 -10.76
CA VAL A 606 -70.12 -3.69 -10.50
C VAL A 606 -68.82 -3.76 -11.32
N LYS A 607 -67.66 -3.78 -10.65
CA LYS A 607 -66.43 -4.41 -11.17
C LYS A 607 -65.76 -5.21 -10.06
N MET A 608 -66.05 -6.51 -10.07
CA MET A 608 -65.42 -7.53 -9.26
C MET A 608 -63.96 -7.68 -9.69
N LYS A 609 -63.02 -7.10 -8.92
CA LYS A 609 -61.58 -7.28 -9.11
C LYS A 609 -61.11 -8.36 -8.13
N TRP A 610 -60.72 -9.51 -8.67
CA TRP A 610 -60.07 -10.60 -7.97
C TRP A 610 -58.86 -10.09 -7.17
N ARG A 611 -58.83 -10.33 -5.85
CA ARG A 611 -57.61 -10.18 -5.05
C ARG A 611 -56.82 -11.50 -5.10
N PRO A 612 -55.56 -11.52 -5.52
CA PRO A 612 -54.71 -12.67 -5.31
C PRO A 612 -54.38 -12.77 -3.81
N ILE A 613 -54.49 -13.98 -3.26
CA ILE A 613 -53.96 -14.35 -1.96
C ILE A 613 -52.45 -14.11 -2.00
N THR A 614 -51.97 -13.11 -1.26
CA THR A 614 -50.53 -12.85 -1.11
C THR A 614 -49.97 -13.82 -0.06
N PRO A 615 -48.77 -14.40 -0.28
CA PRO A 615 -48.16 -15.26 0.70
C PRO A 615 -47.78 -14.45 1.94
N ARG A 616 -47.96 -15.10 3.09
CA ARG A 616 -47.59 -14.70 4.45
C ARG A 616 -46.36 -13.78 4.45
N LYS A 617 -46.57 -12.49 4.74
CA LYS A 617 -45.48 -11.54 5.01
C LYS A 617 -44.60 -12.12 6.12
N LEU A 618 -43.31 -12.33 5.81
CA LEU A 618 -42.26 -12.46 6.79
C LEU A 618 -42.35 -11.28 7.80
N PRO A 619 -42.08 -11.48 9.10
CA PRO A 619 -42.26 -10.44 10.10
C PRO A 619 -41.43 -9.22 9.69
N ARG A 620 -42.07 -8.05 9.67
CA ARG A 620 -41.34 -6.79 9.67
C ARG A 620 -40.46 -6.81 10.92
N GLU A 621 -39.15 -6.68 10.78
CA GLU A 621 -38.36 -5.98 11.80
C GLU A 621 -38.89 -4.54 11.84
N THR A 622 -39.98 -4.34 12.57
CA THR A 622 -40.33 -3.01 13.06
C THR A 622 -39.28 -2.67 14.09
N THR A 623 -38.29 -1.87 13.70
CA THR A 623 -37.48 -1.15 14.68
C THR A 623 -38.46 -0.43 15.61
N VAL A 624 -38.50 -0.87 16.86
CA VAL A 624 -39.35 -0.26 17.89
C VAL A 624 -38.91 1.19 17.98
N PHE A 625 -39.84 2.13 17.79
CA PHE A 625 -39.53 3.56 17.92
C PHE A 625 -39.17 3.82 19.38
N ASN A 626 -37.87 3.84 19.68
CA ASN A 626 -37.36 4.16 21.00
C ASN A 626 -36.98 5.64 21.04
N PHE A 627 -37.82 6.44 21.70
CA PHE A 627 -37.56 7.86 21.89
C PHE A 627 -36.22 8.10 22.60
N GLY A 628 -35.84 7.21 23.53
CA GLY A 628 -34.57 7.29 24.24
C GLY A 628 -33.38 7.22 23.29
N ASP A 629 -33.36 6.24 22.39
CA ASP A 629 -32.25 6.03 21.45
C ASP A 629 -32.09 7.21 20.48
N ILE A 630 -33.21 7.76 19.98
CA ILE A 630 -33.20 8.92 19.09
C ILE A 630 -32.68 10.16 19.82
N PHE A 631 -33.11 10.36 21.07
CA PHE A 631 -32.67 11.49 21.89
C PHE A 631 -31.18 11.39 22.19
N VAL A 632 -30.69 10.22 22.62
CA VAL A 632 -29.27 9.99 22.91
C VAL A 632 -28.42 10.15 21.66
N HIS A 633 -28.82 9.56 20.52
CA HIS A 633 -28.08 9.70 19.26
C HIS A 633 -28.01 11.16 18.79
N GLN A 634 -29.12 11.91 18.89
CA GLN A 634 -29.14 13.32 18.53
C GLN A 634 -28.32 14.19 19.50
N ALA A 635 -28.31 13.86 20.79
CA ALA A 635 -27.48 14.53 21.78
C ALA A 635 -25.98 14.32 21.50
N ILE A 636 -25.57 13.09 21.20
CA ILE A 636 -24.19 12.77 20.81
C ILE A 636 -23.80 13.56 19.56
N HIS A 637 -24.63 13.53 18.51
CA HIS A 637 -24.39 14.27 17.27
C HIS A 637 -24.23 15.78 17.54
N THR A 638 -25.06 16.35 18.41
CA THR A 638 -25.01 17.79 18.76
C THR A 638 -23.70 18.13 19.48
N ILE A 639 -23.32 17.35 20.49
CA ILE A 639 -22.10 17.57 21.28
C ILE A 639 -20.86 17.38 20.39
N GLU A 640 -20.83 16.30 19.61
CA GLU A 640 -19.74 16.00 18.68
C GLU A 640 -19.59 17.11 17.63
N TYR A 641 -20.69 17.63 17.08
CA TYR A 641 -20.62 18.75 16.14
C TYR A 641 -20.08 20.02 16.78
N CYS A 642 -20.62 20.44 17.93
CA CYS A 642 -20.24 21.70 18.58
C CYS A 642 -18.78 21.69 19.06
N LEU A 643 -18.36 20.64 19.79
CA LEU A 643 -16.98 20.50 20.24
C LEU A 643 -16.03 20.20 19.07
N GLY A 644 -16.50 19.40 18.12
CA GLY A 644 -15.78 19.07 16.90
C GLY A 644 -15.50 20.30 16.04
N CYS A 645 -16.40 21.28 15.94
CA CYS A 645 -16.13 22.52 15.20
C CYS A 645 -14.95 23.31 15.78
N ILE A 646 -14.80 23.38 17.10
CA ILE A 646 -13.66 24.03 17.76
C ILE A 646 -12.37 23.22 17.50
N SER A 647 -12.41 21.91 17.74
CA SER A 647 -11.25 21.02 17.56
C SER A 647 -10.79 20.96 16.10
N ASN A 648 -11.72 20.87 15.15
CA ASN A 648 -11.45 20.81 13.72
C ASN A 648 -10.86 22.13 13.22
N THR A 649 -11.35 23.28 13.70
CA THR A 649 -10.75 24.59 13.36
C THR A 649 -9.31 24.68 13.84
N ALA A 650 -9.03 24.26 15.08
CA ALA A 650 -7.67 24.24 15.62
C ALA A 650 -6.75 23.25 14.87
N SER A 651 -7.29 22.12 14.39
CA SER A 651 -6.55 21.15 13.57
C SER A 651 -5.98 21.75 12.28
N TYR A 652 -6.60 22.78 11.70
CA TYR A 652 -6.07 23.44 10.50
C TYR A 652 -4.78 24.21 10.74
N LEU A 653 -4.39 24.49 11.99
CA LEU A 653 -3.07 25.05 12.33
C LEU A 653 -1.91 24.14 11.88
N ARG A 654 -2.17 22.85 11.61
CA ARG A 654 -1.19 21.94 11.00
C ARG A 654 -0.68 22.43 9.65
N LEU A 655 -1.54 23.08 8.84
CA LEU A 655 -1.14 23.66 7.56
C LEU A 655 0.01 24.67 7.76
N TRP A 656 -0.13 25.51 8.79
CA TRP A 656 0.91 26.48 9.16
C TRP A 656 2.15 25.80 9.74
N ALA A 657 1.99 24.92 10.73
CA ALA A 657 3.11 24.30 11.43
C ALA A 657 4.05 23.53 10.48
N LEU A 658 3.49 22.71 9.59
CA LEU A 658 4.28 21.96 8.60
C LEU A 658 4.90 22.87 7.54
N SER A 659 4.18 23.90 7.09
CA SER A 659 4.73 24.88 6.14
C SER A 659 5.88 25.69 6.73
N LEU A 660 5.87 25.97 8.03
CA LEU A 660 6.97 26.64 8.72
C LEU A 660 8.14 25.68 8.91
N ALA A 661 7.89 24.46 9.38
CA ALA A 661 8.92 23.43 9.56
C ALA A 661 9.66 23.12 8.24
N HIS A 662 8.92 22.97 7.14
CA HIS A 662 9.50 22.72 5.82
C HIS A 662 10.43 23.87 5.37
N ALA A 663 9.97 25.12 5.48
CA ALA A 663 10.77 26.29 5.12
C ALA A 663 12.05 26.40 5.97
N GLN A 664 11.95 26.13 7.29
CA GLN A 664 13.10 26.18 8.19
C GLN A 664 14.09 25.04 7.95
N LEU A 665 13.61 23.82 7.69
CA LEU A 665 14.48 22.70 7.37
C LEU A 665 15.23 22.95 6.05
N SER A 666 14.54 23.49 5.03
CA SER A 666 15.20 23.88 3.78
C SER A 666 16.27 24.97 3.99
N GLU A 667 16.01 25.96 4.83
CA GLU A 667 16.97 27.02 5.15
C GLU A 667 18.21 26.52 5.90
N VAL A 668 18.02 25.65 6.90
CA VAL A 668 19.12 25.04 7.64
C VAL A 668 19.97 24.16 6.72
N LEU A 669 19.32 23.40 5.84
CA LEU A 669 20.01 22.54 4.89
C LEU A 669 20.84 23.38 3.89
N TRP A 670 20.31 24.51 3.42
CA TRP A 670 21.05 25.43 2.56
C TRP A 670 22.25 26.07 3.28
N THR A 671 22.04 26.67 4.45
CA THR A 671 23.07 27.41 5.19
C THR A 671 24.18 26.49 5.74
N MET A 672 23.83 25.30 6.25
CA MET A 672 24.83 24.40 6.83
C MET A 672 25.62 23.61 5.78
N VAL A 673 24.98 23.22 4.66
CA VAL A 673 25.61 22.35 3.65
C VAL A 673 26.11 23.15 2.45
N MET A 674 25.22 23.86 1.77
CA MET A 674 25.55 24.55 0.50
C MET A 674 26.49 25.74 0.73
N GLU A 675 26.24 26.54 1.76
CA GLU A 675 27.07 27.73 2.05
C GLU A 675 28.52 27.36 2.40
N SER A 676 28.71 26.26 3.14
CA SER A 676 30.06 25.75 3.44
C SER A 676 30.82 25.34 2.17
N GLY A 677 30.12 24.86 1.14
CA GLY A 677 30.72 24.52 -0.15
C GLY A 677 31.07 25.75 -1.00
N LEU A 678 30.29 26.82 -0.87
CA LEU A 678 30.44 28.04 -1.68
C LEU A 678 31.55 28.98 -1.17
N ARG A 679 31.96 28.86 0.11
CA ARG A 679 32.98 29.72 0.73
C ARG A 679 34.39 29.55 0.14
N ASN A 680 34.69 28.40 -0.47
CA ASN A 680 36.03 28.08 -0.97
C ASN A 680 36.17 28.46 -2.46
N SER A 681 36.86 29.56 -2.77
CA SER A 681 37.06 30.05 -4.15
C SER A 681 38.24 29.43 -4.91
N SER A 682 38.91 28.42 -4.36
CA SER A 682 40.08 27.78 -4.97
C SER A 682 39.70 26.76 -6.07
N TRP A 683 40.67 26.35 -6.91
CA TRP A 683 40.47 25.26 -7.88
C TRP A 683 40.05 23.93 -7.22
N THR A 684 40.52 23.68 -5.99
CA THR A 684 40.07 22.57 -5.14
C THR A 684 38.62 22.74 -4.66
N GLY A 685 38.11 23.97 -4.64
CA GLY A 685 36.72 24.30 -4.37
C GLY A 685 35.74 23.70 -5.39
N LEU A 686 36.14 23.54 -6.65
CA LEU A 686 35.29 22.93 -7.69
C LEU A 686 35.00 21.43 -7.45
N ILE A 687 35.99 20.68 -6.97
CA ILE A 687 35.78 19.27 -6.60
C ILE A 687 34.97 19.18 -5.31
N THR A 688 35.27 20.07 -4.37
CA THR A 688 34.60 20.13 -3.06
C THR A 688 33.11 20.47 -3.21
N ILE A 689 32.75 21.45 -4.05
CA ILE A 689 31.34 21.82 -4.29
C ILE A 689 30.57 20.70 -4.99
N PHE A 690 31.18 19.93 -5.89
CA PHE A 690 30.52 18.80 -6.54
C PHE A 690 30.13 17.71 -5.53
N ILE A 691 31.05 17.34 -4.63
CA ILE A 691 30.78 16.34 -3.58
C ILE A 691 29.73 16.85 -2.59
N ILE A 692 29.85 18.10 -2.16
CA ILE A 692 28.87 18.72 -1.24
C ILE A 692 27.50 18.84 -1.90
N PHE A 693 27.43 19.18 -3.19
CA PHE A 693 26.18 19.23 -3.94
C PHE A 693 25.54 17.84 -4.07
N ALA A 694 26.32 16.80 -4.30
CA ALA A 694 25.81 15.43 -4.31
C ALA A 694 25.21 15.04 -2.95
N ALA A 695 25.89 15.38 -1.84
CA ALA A 695 25.36 15.17 -0.49
C ALA A 695 24.09 16.00 -0.23
N PHE A 696 24.07 17.27 -0.64
CA PHE A 696 22.91 18.16 -0.57
C PHE A 696 21.72 17.58 -1.34
N ALA A 697 21.93 17.09 -2.57
CA ALA A 697 20.89 16.51 -3.40
C ALA A 697 20.29 15.24 -2.79
N VAL A 698 21.12 14.33 -2.27
CA VAL A 698 20.64 13.11 -1.59
C VAL A 698 19.84 13.47 -0.34
N LEU A 699 20.33 14.39 0.49
CA LEU A 699 19.66 14.81 1.71
C LEU A 699 18.32 15.49 1.41
N THR A 700 18.29 16.33 0.37
CA THR A 700 17.08 17.01 -0.10
C THR A 700 16.04 16.01 -0.61
N VAL A 701 16.43 15.03 -1.43
CA VAL A 701 15.50 14.02 -1.93
C VAL A 701 14.98 13.13 -0.81
N ALA A 702 15.86 12.63 0.07
CA ALA A 702 15.47 11.68 1.12
C ALA A 702 14.65 12.34 2.24
N ILE A 703 15.11 13.47 2.78
CA ILE A 703 14.49 14.10 3.96
C ILE A 703 13.37 15.04 3.53
N LEU A 704 13.67 16.02 2.68
CA LEU A 704 12.71 17.07 2.32
C LEU A 704 11.63 16.57 1.35
N LEU A 705 11.97 15.82 0.31
CA LEU A 705 10.96 15.35 -0.66
C LEU A 705 10.20 14.12 -0.20
N VAL A 706 10.89 13.07 0.26
CA VAL A 706 10.23 11.80 0.61
C VAL A 706 9.61 11.85 2.00
N MET A 707 10.36 12.14 3.06
CA MET A 707 9.81 12.09 4.43
C MET A 707 8.81 13.22 4.71
N GLU A 708 9.22 14.48 4.49
CA GLU A 708 8.34 15.64 4.70
C GLU A 708 7.17 15.65 3.69
N GLY A 709 7.41 15.28 2.43
CA GLY A 709 6.35 15.16 1.43
C GLY A 709 5.31 14.09 1.80
N LEU A 710 5.72 12.93 2.31
CA LEU A 710 4.78 11.91 2.80
C LEU A 710 4.02 12.36 4.05
N SER A 711 4.70 13.05 4.98
CA SER A 711 4.07 13.63 6.17
C SER A 711 2.98 14.65 5.79
N ALA A 712 3.30 15.61 4.93
CA ALA A 712 2.35 16.59 4.42
C ALA A 712 1.19 15.94 3.65
N PHE A 713 1.45 14.88 2.87
CA PHE A 713 0.42 14.10 2.19
C PHE A 713 -0.58 13.46 3.18
N LEU A 714 -0.09 12.80 4.23
CA LEU A 714 -0.94 12.17 5.25
C LEU A 714 -1.72 13.19 6.08
N HIS A 715 -1.12 14.34 6.40
CA HIS A 715 -1.83 15.41 7.09
C HIS A 715 -2.89 16.08 6.23
N ALA A 716 -2.63 16.30 4.94
CA ALA A 716 -3.66 16.77 4.00
C ALA A 716 -4.81 15.76 3.87
N LEU A 717 -4.50 14.46 3.87
CA LEU A 717 -5.50 13.39 3.80
C LEU A 717 -6.35 13.34 5.07
N ARG A 718 -5.72 13.49 6.24
CA ARG A 718 -6.43 13.58 7.52
C ARG A 718 -7.46 14.71 7.51
N LEU A 719 -7.07 15.91 7.06
CA LEU A 719 -7.95 17.08 6.93
C LEU A 719 -9.18 16.82 6.05
N HIS A 720 -9.08 15.90 5.08
CA HIS A 720 -10.22 15.52 4.25
C HIS A 720 -11.10 14.47 4.92
N TRP A 721 -10.53 13.45 5.55
CA TRP A 721 -11.29 12.37 6.17
C TRP A 721 -12.04 12.81 7.43
N VAL A 722 -11.41 13.59 8.31
CA VAL A 722 -12.02 13.93 9.61
C VAL A 722 -12.69 15.28 9.60
N GLU A 723 -12.06 16.31 9.03
CA GLU A 723 -12.58 17.67 9.10
C GLU A 723 -13.59 17.98 7.99
N PHE A 724 -13.40 17.44 6.78
CA PHE A 724 -14.29 17.67 5.62
C PHE A 724 -15.41 16.64 5.48
N GLN A 725 -15.08 15.34 5.41
CA GLN A 725 -16.05 14.27 5.16
C GLN A 725 -17.05 14.08 6.31
N ASN A 726 -16.63 14.26 7.56
CA ASN A 726 -17.52 14.12 8.74
C ASN A 726 -18.75 15.06 8.71
N LYS A 727 -18.77 16.10 7.86
CA LYS A 727 -19.89 17.04 7.77
C LYS A 727 -21.04 16.59 6.88
N PHE A 728 -20.79 15.72 5.90
CA PHE A 728 -21.82 15.33 4.92
C PHE A 728 -21.77 13.87 4.48
N TYR A 729 -20.66 13.18 4.72
CA TYR A 729 -20.39 11.83 4.24
C TYR A 729 -20.57 10.81 5.36
N VAL A 730 -21.54 9.92 5.21
CA VAL A 730 -21.88 8.88 6.20
C VAL A 730 -21.02 7.63 6.03
N GLY A 731 -20.64 7.28 4.80
CA GLY A 731 -19.61 6.26 4.52
C GLY A 731 -19.95 4.80 4.88
N ALA A 732 -21.24 4.45 5.03
CA ALA A 732 -21.70 3.12 5.43
C ALA A 732 -22.20 2.22 4.27
N GLY A 733 -21.81 2.53 3.03
CA GLY A 733 -22.24 1.79 1.84
C GLY A 733 -21.42 0.53 1.52
N TYR A 734 -21.85 -0.17 0.47
CA TYR A 734 -21.15 -1.35 -0.05
C TYR A 734 -20.53 -1.04 -1.41
N LYS A 735 -19.28 -1.45 -1.65
CA LYS A 735 -18.59 -1.22 -2.93
C LYS A 735 -19.15 -2.14 -4.00
N PHE A 736 -19.41 -1.60 -5.19
CA PHE A 736 -19.75 -2.41 -6.35
C PHE A 736 -18.49 -3.08 -6.93
N SER A 737 -18.33 -4.38 -6.68
CA SER A 737 -17.30 -5.24 -7.30
C SER A 737 -17.95 -6.10 -8.40
N PRO A 738 -17.86 -5.72 -9.69
CA PRO A 738 -18.46 -6.47 -10.77
C PRO A 738 -17.65 -7.73 -11.10
N PHE A 739 -18.34 -8.82 -11.44
CA PHE A 739 -17.70 -10.00 -12.00
C PHE A 739 -17.05 -9.67 -13.35
N SER A 740 -15.71 -9.74 -13.41
CA SER A 740 -14.91 -9.42 -14.59
C SER A 740 -13.68 -10.32 -14.68
N PHE A 741 -13.48 -10.94 -15.85
CA PHE A 741 -12.32 -11.79 -16.09
C PHE A 741 -10.97 -11.04 -16.04
N LYS A 742 -10.97 -9.72 -16.25
CA LYS A 742 -9.73 -8.93 -16.20
C LYS A 742 -9.10 -8.97 -14.81
N ASN A 743 -9.90 -8.70 -13.77
CA ASN A 743 -9.45 -8.70 -12.38
C ASN A 743 -8.92 -10.08 -11.95
N ILE A 744 -9.57 -11.15 -12.42
CA ILE A 744 -9.21 -12.54 -12.09
C ILE A 744 -7.90 -12.96 -12.77
N ILE A 745 -7.63 -12.46 -13.99
CA ILE A 745 -6.42 -12.80 -14.76
C ILE A 745 -5.22 -11.99 -14.28
N ASP A 746 -5.41 -10.71 -13.94
CA ASP A 746 -4.33 -9.83 -13.49
C ASP A 746 -3.81 -10.20 -12.09
N GLY A 747 -4.51 -11.07 -11.36
CA GLY A 747 -4.04 -11.61 -10.08
C GLY A 747 -4.20 -10.64 -8.92
N THR A 748 -5.05 -9.61 -9.05
CA THR A 748 -5.54 -8.84 -7.89
C THR A 748 -6.56 -9.70 -7.15
N THR A 749 -6.11 -10.81 -6.59
CA THR A 749 -6.82 -11.54 -5.55
C THR A 749 -6.53 -10.83 -4.22
N GLU A 750 -7.10 -9.64 -4.08
CA GLU A 750 -7.56 -9.16 -2.78
C GLU A 750 -9.09 -9.14 -2.88
N GLU A 751 -9.66 -10.34 -2.86
CA GLU A 751 -11.04 -10.68 -2.43
C GLU A 751 -11.25 -12.19 -2.59
#